data_AF-A0A4S8IJM8-F1
#
_entry.id   AF-A0A4S8IJM8-F1
#
_cell.length_a   1.000
_cell.length_b   1.000
_cell.length_c   1.000
_cell.angle_alpha   90.00
_cell.angle_beta   90.00
_cell.angle_gamma   90.00
#
_symmetry.space_group_name_H-M   'P 1'
#
loop_
_entity.id
_entity.type
_entity.pdbx_description
1 polymer ?
#
loop_
_entity_poly.entity_id
_entity_poly.type
_entity_poly.pdbx_seq_one_letter_code
_entity_poly.pdbx_strand_id
1 'polypeptide(L)'
;MKVIDKVRGAAEGDGRTVFSFEFFPPKTEEGVENLFERMDRMVAHNPNFCDITWGAGGSTADLTLDIANRMQNMICVETMMHLTCTNMPVEKIDHALDTIKANGIQNVLALRGDPPHGQDKFVQVAGGFACALDLVQHIRAKYGDYFGITVAGYPEAHPDMIQGDGGASQEAYNNDLAYLKRKVDAGADLIITQLFYDTDIFLKFVNDCHQIGITCPIVPGIMPINNYKGFLRMTGFCKTKIPPEITAALDPIKDNEDAVRAYGVHLGTEMCKKILSHGIKTLHLYTLNMEKSALAILMNLGLIEESKVSRSLPWRRPANVFRVKEDVRPIFWANRPKSYISRTVGWDQYPHGRWGDSNNPSYGALTDYQFMRPRSRDKKLQEEWATPLKSVDDINERFMKFCLGKLRSSPWSELDGLQPETKIINEQLSQVNLKGFLTINSQPAVNGEKSDSPAVGWGGPGGYVYQKAKAEALLKFEAILATSWSQFGMIQLVGSTELIRHSIILLALLGVLFACQYKAQPPIAFASTARSLDSLLQDYVYRAFVRPRTGISYNGTVPSNLTGIKIAAIRLRSGSLRKRGVHSFKEFSIPVGVVVQPYVRRLVLVYQSLGNWSSVYYPLPGYSYLTPVLGLLAYDAANLSATNLPELNIVVLESPISINFTNVTPVPSGTIARCVWFGLDGSPYFGDLVSSNVCSTYRQGHFSIVINSSEIAPSPAPSLTPRPLPSPGGFKSSNKSKVWKIVVGAVGGFVALVFLALLVYCMQRYKQNKKVEQMEQHANAGVSLQTASVGDARVPVASVTRTQPVLENELVA
;
A
#
# COMPACT_ATOMS: atom_id res chain seq x y z
N MET A 1 -1.66 -10.86 20.87
CA MET A 1 -0.82 -10.57 22.06
C MET A 1 -1.60 -11.02 23.28
N LYS A 2 -0.96 -11.50 24.35
CA LYS A 2 -1.75 -11.89 25.51
C LYS A 2 -2.29 -10.65 26.22
N VAL A 3 -3.54 -10.72 26.70
CA VAL A 3 -4.19 -9.64 27.44
C VAL A 3 -3.39 -9.31 28.71
N ILE A 4 -2.84 -10.32 29.38
CA ILE A 4 -2.00 -10.11 30.56
C ILE A 4 -0.78 -9.23 30.26
N ASP A 5 -0.15 -9.40 29.10
CA ASP A 5 1.00 -8.57 28.70
C ASP A 5 0.57 -7.12 28.48
N LYS A 6 -0.63 -6.89 27.92
CA LYS A 6 -1.19 -5.55 27.77
C LYS A 6 -1.54 -4.89 29.10
N VAL A 7 -2.02 -5.67 30.06
CA VAL A 7 -2.35 -5.19 31.42
C VAL A 7 -1.07 -4.82 32.17
N ARG A 8 -0.07 -5.70 32.17
CA ARG A 8 1.24 -5.44 32.79
C ARG A 8 1.94 -4.25 32.15
N GLY A 9 2.00 -4.21 30.81
CA GLY A 9 2.63 -3.10 30.09
C GLY A 9 1.94 -1.74 30.32
N ALA A 10 0.63 -1.71 30.56
CA ALA A 10 -0.07 -0.49 30.94
C ALA A 10 0.26 -0.05 32.39
N ALA A 11 0.42 -1.00 33.30
CA ALA A 11 0.81 -0.72 34.68
C ALA A 11 2.28 -0.25 34.80
N GLU A 12 3.19 -0.83 34.02
CA GLU A 12 4.62 -0.49 34.00
C GLU A 12 4.95 0.79 33.23
N GLY A 13 4.11 1.18 32.27
CA GLY A 13 4.31 2.32 31.39
C GLY A 13 3.88 3.66 32.01
N ASP A 14 2.94 4.33 31.35
CA ASP A 14 2.39 5.63 31.75
C ASP A 14 1.29 5.54 32.83
N GLY A 15 1.01 4.34 33.35
CA GLY A 15 -0.06 4.11 34.31
C GLY A 15 -1.46 4.29 33.71
N ARG A 16 -1.60 4.16 32.39
CA ARG A 16 -2.89 4.30 31.70
C ARG A 16 -3.91 3.26 32.15
N THR A 17 -5.17 3.68 32.24
CA THR A 17 -6.27 2.75 32.48
C THR A 17 -6.50 1.84 31.28
N VAL A 18 -6.55 0.54 31.54
CA VAL A 18 -6.96 -0.50 30.59
C VAL A 18 -8.47 -0.63 30.64
N PHE A 19 -9.13 -0.60 29.49
CA PHE A 19 -10.54 -0.96 29.41
C PHE A 19 -10.82 -1.97 28.29
N SER A 20 -11.92 -2.70 28.43
CA SER A 20 -12.34 -3.78 27.53
C SER A 20 -13.86 -3.90 27.45
N PHE A 21 -14.34 -4.60 26.42
CA PHE A 21 -15.77 -4.80 26.15
C PHE A 21 -16.10 -6.29 26.02
N GLU A 22 -17.17 -6.75 26.67
CA GLU A 22 -17.74 -8.07 26.42
C GLU A 22 -18.96 -7.99 25.52
N PHE A 23 -19.03 -8.89 24.54
CA PHE A 23 -20.14 -9.12 23.62
C PHE A 23 -20.67 -10.55 23.73
N PHE A 24 -21.87 -10.80 23.23
CA PHE A 24 -22.44 -12.15 23.15
C PHE A 24 -22.90 -12.50 21.72
N PRO A 25 -22.86 -13.79 21.31
CA PRO A 25 -23.36 -14.24 20.01
C PRO A 25 -24.86 -13.93 19.85
N PRO A 26 -25.27 -13.11 18.87
CA PRO A 26 -26.66 -12.84 18.60
C PRO A 26 -27.39 -14.08 18.08
N LYS A 27 -28.72 -14.14 18.29
CA LYS A 27 -29.54 -15.29 17.86
C LYS A 27 -29.87 -15.32 16.36
N THR A 28 -29.71 -14.19 15.67
CA THR A 28 -30.07 -14.02 14.26
C THR A 28 -28.87 -13.55 13.46
N GLU A 29 -28.83 -13.91 12.17
CA GLU A 29 -27.76 -13.46 11.26
C GLU A 29 -27.70 -11.93 11.15
N GLU A 30 -28.86 -11.26 11.09
CA GLU A 30 -28.94 -9.78 11.13
C GLU A 30 -28.36 -9.22 12.43
N GLY A 31 -28.61 -9.89 13.55
CA GLY A 31 -28.03 -9.52 14.85
C GLY A 31 -26.50 -9.61 14.85
N VAL A 32 -25.94 -10.64 14.20
CA VAL A 32 -24.49 -10.83 14.05
C VAL A 32 -23.86 -9.71 13.23
N GLU A 33 -24.47 -9.30 12.12
CA GLU A 33 -23.95 -8.19 11.32
C GLU A 33 -24.04 -6.85 12.06
N ASN A 34 -25.17 -6.59 12.75
CA ASN A 34 -25.32 -5.42 13.62
C ASN A 34 -24.27 -5.39 14.75
N LEU A 35 -23.87 -6.56 15.26
CA LEU A 35 -22.81 -6.67 16.24
C LEU A 35 -21.46 -6.25 15.65
N PHE A 36 -21.11 -6.70 14.45
CA PHE A 36 -19.85 -6.30 13.81
C PHE A 36 -19.78 -4.81 13.48
N GLU A 37 -20.89 -4.21 12.99
CA GLU A 37 -20.96 -2.75 12.79
C GLU A 37 -20.73 -2.00 14.12
N ARG A 38 -21.26 -2.53 15.22
CA ARG A 38 -21.08 -1.96 16.56
C ARG A 38 -19.65 -2.12 17.07
N MET A 39 -19.06 -3.32 16.92
CA MET A 39 -17.66 -3.57 17.25
C MET A 39 -16.75 -2.61 16.49
N ASP A 40 -17.00 -2.39 15.20
CA ASP A 40 -16.22 -1.44 14.39
C ASP A 40 -16.24 -0.02 14.98
N ARG A 41 -17.37 0.45 15.51
CA ARG A 41 -17.45 1.77 16.17
C ARG A 41 -16.79 1.78 17.53
N MET A 42 -17.08 0.79 18.37
CA MET A 42 -16.55 0.74 19.74
C MET A 42 -15.02 0.53 19.77
N VAL A 43 -14.48 -0.27 18.85
CA VAL A 43 -13.03 -0.51 18.73
C VAL A 43 -12.27 0.72 18.23
N ALA A 44 -12.94 1.68 17.57
CA ALA A 44 -12.31 2.94 17.18
C ALA A 44 -11.77 3.73 18.38
N HIS A 45 -12.30 3.49 19.59
CA HIS A 45 -11.80 4.08 20.82
C HIS A 45 -10.59 3.35 21.43
N ASN A 46 -10.00 2.38 20.72
CA ASN A 46 -8.81 1.63 21.12
C ASN A 46 -8.94 0.88 22.46
N PRO A 47 -10.00 0.06 22.70
CA PRO A 47 -10.02 -0.84 23.85
C PRO A 47 -8.80 -1.77 23.81
N ASN A 48 -8.32 -2.17 24.99
CA ASN A 48 -7.14 -3.03 25.08
C ASN A 48 -7.45 -4.43 24.54
N PHE A 49 -8.67 -4.92 24.76
CA PHE A 49 -9.18 -6.19 24.28
C PHE A 49 -10.72 -6.21 24.29
N CYS A 50 -11.30 -7.16 23.56
CA CYS A 50 -12.73 -7.44 23.54
C CYS A 50 -12.98 -8.94 23.70
N ASP A 51 -14.08 -9.29 24.37
CA ASP A 51 -14.42 -10.67 24.70
C ASP A 51 -15.73 -11.06 24.02
N ILE A 52 -15.84 -12.34 23.65
CA ILE A 52 -17.07 -12.93 23.10
C ILE A 52 -17.49 -14.13 23.93
N THR A 53 -18.73 -14.12 24.40
CA THR A 53 -19.26 -15.19 25.24
C THR A 53 -19.47 -16.49 24.47
N TRP A 54 -19.53 -17.58 25.24
CA TRP A 54 -19.72 -18.93 24.76
C TRP A 54 -20.95 -19.53 25.43
N GLY A 55 -21.93 -19.95 24.63
CA GLY A 55 -23.20 -20.49 25.12
C GLY A 55 -23.02 -21.78 25.92
N ALA A 56 -23.93 -22.00 26.87
CA ALA A 56 -23.94 -23.21 27.70
C ALA A 56 -23.88 -24.49 26.85
N GLY A 57 -23.02 -25.43 27.25
CA GLY A 57 -22.79 -26.70 26.56
C GLY A 57 -22.28 -26.60 25.11
N GLY A 58 -21.75 -25.44 24.69
CA GLY A 58 -21.30 -25.25 23.31
C GLY A 58 -22.43 -25.04 22.31
N SER A 59 -23.62 -24.64 22.77
CA SER A 59 -24.77 -24.33 21.91
C SER A 59 -24.48 -23.28 20.84
N THR A 60 -23.52 -22.38 21.08
CA THR A 60 -23.08 -21.35 20.12
C THR A 60 -21.65 -21.56 19.64
N ALA A 61 -21.05 -22.74 19.81
CA ALA A 61 -19.63 -22.98 19.58
C ALA A 61 -19.14 -22.46 18.21
N ASP A 62 -19.79 -22.89 17.13
CA ASP A 62 -19.39 -22.52 15.76
C ASP A 62 -19.53 -21.01 15.52
N LEU A 63 -20.60 -20.40 16.03
CA LEU A 63 -20.84 -18.96 15.89
C LEU A 63 -19.84 -18.14 16.74
N THR A 64 -19.52 -18.58 17.95
CA THR A 64 -18.52 -17.94 18.80
C THR A 64 -17.13 -18.02 18.16
N LEU A 65 -16.77 -19.17 17.56
CA LEU A 65 -15.51 -19.34 16.83
C LEU A 65 -15.43 -18.40 15.61
N ASP A 66 -16.51 -18.30 14.82
CA ASP A 66 -16.57 -17.34 13.70
C ASP A 66 -16.42 -15.91 14.23
N ILE A 67 -17.22 -15.50 15.23
CA ILE A 67 -17.16 -14.13 15.77
C ILE A 67 -15.77 -13.82 16.33
N ALA A 68 -15.15 -14.74 17.08
CA ALA A 68 -13.82 -14.53 17.63
C ALA A 68 -12.77 -14.35 16.52
N ASN A 69 -12.84 -15.19 15.48
CA ASN A 69 -11.96 -15.08 14.32
C ASN A 69 -12.15 -13.74 13.59
N ARG A 70 -13.41 -13.36 13.30
CA ARG A 70 -13.74 -12.09 12.64
C ARG A 70 -13.33 -10.88 13.48
N MET A 71 -13.47 -10.95 14.80
CA MET A 71 -13.08 -9.89 15.73
C MET A 71 -11.55 -9.70 15.76
N GLN A 72 -10.77 -10.79 15.86
CA GLN A 72 -9.30 -10.75 15.82
C GLN A 72 -8.78 -10.29 14.45
N ASN A 73 -9.29 -10.89 13.38
CA ASN A 73 -8.68 -10.80 12.06
C ASN A 73 -9.25 -9.69 11.19
N MET A 74 -10.53 -9.31 11.32
CA MET A 74 -11.15 -8.27 10.49
C MET A 74 -11.38 -6.96 11.24
N ILE A 75 -11.91 -7.01 12.47
CA ILE A 75 -12.07 -5.80 13.30
C ILE A 75 -10.72 -5.31 13.83
N CYS A 76 -9.76 -6.23 13.93
CA CYS A 76 -8.38 -5.98 14.35
C CYS A 76 -8.26 -5.52 15.81
N VAL A 77 -9.00 -6.19 16.71
CA VAL A 77 -8.90 -6.01 18.16
C VAL A 77 -8.44 -7.30 18.82
N GLU A 78 -7.68 -7.17 19.91
CA GLU A 78 -7.29 -8.35 20.68
C GLU A 78 -8.53 -9.02 21.24
N THR A 79 -8.68 -10.30 20.91
CA THR A 79 -9.87 -11.08 21.21
C THR A 79 -9.58 -12.07 22.33
N MET A 80 -10.44 -12.09 23.36
CA MET A 80 -10.56 -13.21 24.29
C MET A 80 -11.82 -14.00 23.96
N MET A 81 -11.67 -15.30 23.81
CA MET A 81 -12.81 -16.18 23.60
C MET A 81 -13.19 -16.83 24.94
N HIS A 82 -14.46 -16.78 25.31
CA HIS A 82 -14.94 -17.61 26.41
C HIS A 82 -14.90 -19.08 25.99
N LEU A 83 -14.56 -19.97 26.91
CA LEU A 83 -14.60 -21.39 26.68
C LEU A 83 -15.13 -22.08 27.93
N THR A 84 -16.34 -22.63 27.82
CA THR A 84 -16.92 -23.47 28.87
C THR A 84 -16.47 -24.91 28.68
N CYS A 85 -16.27 -25.63 29.78
CA CYS A 85 -15.70 -26.98 29.77
C CYS A 85 -16.71 -28.09 30.09
N THR A 86 -17.92 -27.72 30.52
CA THR A 86 -18.95 -28.67 30.91
C THR A 86 -19.96 -28.97 29.80
N ASN A 87 -20.64 -30.10 29.91
CA ASN A 87 -21.67 -30.58 28.97
C ASN A 87 -21.17 -30.83 27.53
N MET A 88 -19.86 -31.04 27.35
CA MET A 88 -19.26 -31.36 26.06
C MET A 88 -18.05 -32.30 26.21
N PRO A 89 -17.76 -33.12 25.19
CA PRO A 89 -16.59 -33.99 25.20
C PRO A 89 -15.30 -33.19 24.96
N VAL A 90 -14.16 -33.70 25.45
CA VAL A 90 -12.87 -32.98 25.44
C VAL A 90 -12.42 -32.64 24.02
N GLU A 91 -12.77 -33.46 23.04
CA GLU A 91 -12.43 -33.26 21.63
C GLU A 91 -13.02 -31.97 21.07
N LYS A 92 -14.21 -31.54 21.54
CA LYS A 92 -14.79 -30.25 21.13
C LYS A 92 -14.00 -29.06 21.68
N ILE A 93 -13.50 -29.19 22.90
CA ILE A 93 -12.66 -28.18 23.56
C ILE A 93 -11.33 -28.09 22.83
N ASP A 94 -10.74 -29.23 22.49
CA ASP A 94 -9.52 -29.31 21.71
C ASP A 94 -9.67 -28.69 20.32
N HIS A 95 -10.74 -29.04 19.60
CA HIS A 95 -11.06 -28.42 18.31
C HIS A 95 -11.18 -26.89 18.42
N ALA A 96 -11.86 -26.38 19.44
CA ALA A 96 -12.00 -24.94 19.65
C ALA A 96 -10.64 -24.27 19.91
N LEU A 97 -9.80 -24.85 20.78
CA LEU A 97 -8.47 -24.33 21.12
C LEU A 97 -7.52 -24.36 19.91
N ASP A 98 -7.49 -25.46 19.16
CA ASP A 98 -6.69 -25.58 17.95
C ASP A 98 -7.13 -24.57 16.87
N THR A 99 -8.45 -24.38 16.73
CA THR A 99 -9.02 -23.40 15.79
C THR A 99 -8.62 -21.96 16.12
N ILE A 100 -8.77 -21.52 17.37
CA ILE A 100 -8.42 -20.15 17.74
C ILE A 100 -6.91 -19.92 17.68
N LYS A 101 -6.09 -20.94 18.00
CA LYS A 101 -4.65 -20.90 17.84
C LYS A 101 -4.24 -20.72 16.39
N ALA A 102 -4.82 -21.50 15.48
CA ALA A 102 -4.58 -21.37 14.03
C ALA A 102 -4.97 -19.98 13.49
N ASN A 103 -6.00 -19.36 14.08
CA ASN A 103 -6.45 -18.00 13.75
C ASN A 103 -5.64 -16.88 14.44
N GLY A 104 -4.60 -17.23 15.19
CA GLY A 104 -3.68 -16.28 15.84
C GLY A 104 -4.25 -15.60 17.09
N ILE A 105 -5.30 -16.17 17.70
CA ILE A 105 -5.85 -15.73 18.98
C ILE A 105 -5.02 -16.36 20.10
N GLN A 106 -4.75 -15.58 21.14
CA GLN A 106 -3.95 -16.01 22.29
C GLN A 106 -4.68 -15.95 23.62
N ASN A 107 -5.97 -15.59 23.67
CA ASN A 107 -6.64 -15.31 24.95
C ASN A 107 -7.90 -16.15 25.10
N VAL A 108 -7.99 -16.85 26.24
CA VAL A 108 -9.12 -17.71 26.59
C VAL A 108 -9.61 -17.35 27.98
N LEU A 109 -10.91 -17.11 28.14
CA LEU A 109 -11.57 -17.09 29.45
C LEU A 109 -12.06 -18.51 29.75
N ALA A 110 -11.34 -19.21 30.63
CA ALA A 110 -11.65 -20.58 31.02
C ALA A 110 -12.77 -20.61 32.07
N LEU A 111 -13.91 -21.19 31.69
CA LEU A 111 -15.13 -21.21 32.48
C LEU A 111 -15.61 -22.65 32.69
N ARG A 112 -16.34 -22.87 33.79
CA ARG A 112 -17.07 -24.13 33.97
C ARG A 112 -18.18 -24.20 32.91
N GLY A 113 -19.05 -23.20 32.91
CA GLY A 113 -20.29 -23.18 32.15
C GLY A 113 -21.49 -23.44 33.04
N ASP A 114 -22.62 -22.86 32.66
CA ASP A 114 -23.91 -23.08 33.31
C ASP A 114 -24.53 -24.41 32.86
N PRO A 115 -25.44 -24.98 33.67
CA PRO A 115 -26.28 -26.09 33.23
C PRO A 115 -27.00 -25.78 31.90
N PRO A 116 -27.26 -26.78 31.04
CA PRO A 116 -28.06 -26.59 29.84
C PRO A 116 -29.44 -26.01 30.16
N HIS A 117 -30.04 -25.29 29.21
CA HIS A 117 -31.35 -24.70 29.42
C HIS A 117 -32.40 -25.76 29.79
N GLY A 118 -33.10 -25.55 30.91
CA GLY A 118 -34.08 -26.50 31.45
C GLY A 118 -33.51 -27.52 32.44
N GLN A 119 -32.23 -27.45 32.80
CA GLN A 119 -31.62 -28.25 33.87
C GLN A 119 -31.16 -27.37 35.02
N ASP A 120 -31.44 -27.77 36.25
CA ASP A 120 -31.04 -27.02 37.44
C ASP A 120 -29.61 -27.33 37.89
N LYS A 121 -29.04 -28.45 37.42
CA LYS A 121 -27.71 -28.93 37.84
C LYS A 121 -26.87 -29.37 36.66
N PHE A 122 -25.58 -29.13 36.78
CA PHE A 122 -24.57 -29.66 35.90
C PHE A 122 -24.48 -31.19 36.04
N VAL A 123 -24.37 -31.89 34.90
CA VAL A 123 -24.06 -33.32 34.84
C VAL A 123 -22.80 -33.51 34.01
N GLN A 124 -21.78 -34.12 34.60
CA GLN A 124 -20.53 -34.41 33.92
C GLN A 124 -20.74 -35.48 32.83
N VAL A 125 -20.27 -35.19 31.62
CA VAL A 125 -20.20 -36.17 30.53
C VAL A 125 -19.08 -37.16 30.82
N ALA A 126 -19.27 -38.45 30.53
CA ALA A 126 -18.23 -39.46 30.70
C ALA A 126 -16.93 -39.04 29.98
N GLY A 127 -15.82 -38.96 30.71
CA GLY A 127 -14.52 -38.49 30.18
C GLY A 127 -14.40 -36.98 29.95
N GLY A 128 -15.44 -36.19 30.19
CA GLY A 128 -15.43 -34.72 30.09
C GLY A 128 -14.93 -34.04 31.38
N PHE A 129 -14.74 -32.72 31.32
CA PHE A 129 -14.31 -31.93 32.48
C PHE A 129 -15.45 -31.66 33.46
N ALA A 130 -15.11 -31.55 34.75
CA ALA A 130 -16.05 -31.27 35.82
C ALA A 130 -16.05 -29.78 36.20
N CYS A 131 -14.92 -29.10 36.04
CA CYS A 131 -14.75 -27.74 36.52
C CYS A 131 -13.75 -26.92 35.70
N ALA A 132 -13.79 -25.59 35.88
CA ALA A 132 -12.90 -24.66 35.17
C ALA A 132 -11.41 -24.94 35.47
N LEU A 133 -11.08 -25.48 36.65
CA LEU A 133 -9.71 -25.86 37.00
C LEU A 133 -9.15 -26.92 36.04
N ASP A 134 -9.96 -27.93 35.68
CA ASP A 134 -9.55 -28.97 34.74
C ASP A 134 -9.19 -28.37 33.37
N LEU A 135 -9.98 -27.38 32.93
CA LEU A 135 -9.73 -26.68 31.66
C LEU A 135 -8.42 -25.86 31.71
N VAL A 136 -8.14 -25.16 32.82
CA VAL A 136 -6.87 -24.42 32.98
C VAL A 136 -5.69 -25.39 32.90
N GLN A 137 -5.75 -26.50 33.63
CA GLN A 137 -4.70 -27.53 33.64
C GLN A 137 -4.52 -28.14 32.25
N HIS A 138 -5.62 -28.44 31.54
CA HIS A 138 -5.60 -28.98 30.18
C HIS A 138 -4.94 -28.02 29.18
N ILE A 139 -5.33 -26.73 29.21
CA ILE A 139 -4.75 -25.71 28.32
C ILE A 139 -3.24 -25.59 28.59
N ARG A 140 -2.83 -25.53 29.85
CA ARG A 140 -1.41 -25.45 30.23
C ARG A 140 -0.62 -26.69 29.82
N ALA A 141 -1.16 -27.88 30.05
CA ALA A 141 -0.51 -29.14 29.70
C ALA A 141 -0.30 -29.28 28.18
N LYS A 142 -1.31 -28.92 27.37
CA LYS A 142 -1.28 -29.13 25.92
C LYS A 142 -0.62 -27.98 25.14
N TYR A 143 -0.79 -26.74 25.58
CA TYR A 143 -0.36 -25.54 24.84
C TYR A 143 0.72 -24.71 25.56
N GLY A 144 1.12 -25.10 26.77
CA GLY A 144 2.11 -24.40 27.57
C GLY A 144 1.71 -22.94 27.79
N ASP A 145 2.63 -22.06 27.43
CA ASP A 145 2.48 -20.60 27.56
C ASP A 145 1.99 -19.93 26.26
N TYR A 146 1.39 -20.67 25.32
CA TYR A 146 0.85 -20.02 24.12
C TYR A 146 -0.33 -19.10 24.44
N PHE A 147 -1.26 -19.57 25.28
CA PHE A 147 -2.47 -18.83 25.66
C PHE A 147 -2.26 -18.02 26.94
N GLY A 148 -2.74 -16.78 26.96
CA GLY A 148 -3.13 -16.09 28.18
C GLY A 148 -4.46 -16.65 28.68
N ILE A 149 -4.49 -17.12 29.92
CA ILE A 149 -5.68 -17.75 30.52
C ILE A 149 -6.29 -16.80 31.54
N THR A 150 -7.52 -16.38 31.30
CA THR A 150 -8.32 -15.65 32.27
C THR A 150 -9.29 -16.62 32.95
N VAL A 151 -9.62 -16.37 34.22
CA VAL A 151 -10.67 -17.10 34.94
C VAL A 151 -11.67 -16.14 35.59
N ALA A 152 -12.91 -16.61 35.79
CA ALA A 152 -13.91 -15.83 36.50
C ALA A 152 -13.64 -15.79 38.02
N GLY A 153 -13.85 -14.63 38.64
CA GLY A 153 -13.91 -14.43 40.10
C GLY A 153 -15.27 -13.90 40.54
N TYR A 154 -15.69 -14.18 41.76
CA TYR A 154 -17.03 -13.82 42.25
C TYR A 154 -16.91 -13.03 43.56
N PRO A 155 -17.02 -11.68 43.53
CA PRO A 155 -16.89 -10.86 44.73
C PRO A 155 -17.87 -11.20 45.85
N GLU A 156 -19.03 -11.77 45.49
CA GLU A 156 -20.11 -12.17 46.40
C GLU A 156 -20.23 -13.70 46.58
N ALA A 157 -19.19 -14.44 46.18
CA ALA A 157 -19.18 -15.89 45.95
C ALA A 157 -19.99 -16.35 44.73
N HIS A 158 -19.67 -17.56 44.23
CA HIS A 158 -20.38 -18.16 43.11
C HIS A 158 -21.90 -18.30 43.38
N PRO A 159 -22.80 -18.02 42.41
CA PRO A 159 -24.25 -18.06 42.62
C PRO A 159 -24.81 -19.39 43.17
N ASP A 160 -24.22 -20.53 42.77
CA ASP A 160 -24.57 -21.86 43.33
C ASP A 160 -24.37 -21.96 44.85
N MET A 161 -23.55 -21.08 45.44
CA MET A 161 -23.21 -21.06 46.86
C MET A 161 -24.06 -20.06 47.67
N ILE A 162 -24.84 -19.21 46.98
CA ILE A 162 -25.72 -18.21 47.61
C ILE A 162 -27.09 -18.82 47.85
N GLN A 163 -27.52 -18.86 49.12
CA GLN A 163 -28.83 -19.37 49.54
C GLN A 163 -29.76 -18.20 49.89
N GLY A 164 -30.96 -18.19 49.28
CA GLY A 164 -31.97 -17.16 49.54
C GLY A 164 -31.52 -15.74 49.17
N ASP A 165 -32.02 -14.77 49.92
CA ASP A 165 -31.80 -13.33 49.82
C ASP A 165 -30.62 -12.82 50.68
N GLY A 166 -29.97 -13.69 51.45
CA GLY A 166 -29.01 -13.36 52.51
C GLY A 166 -27.51 -13.34 52.14
N GLY A 167 -27.13 -13.47 50.88
CA GLY A 167 -25.72 -13.61 50.47
C GLY A 167 -25.12 -14.99 50.83
N ALA A 168 -23.86 -15.24 50.45
CA ALA A 168 -23.17 -16.49 50.81
C ALA A 168 -22.73 -16.49 52.28
N SER A 169 -22.73 -17.67 52.92
CA SER A 169 -22.11 -17.82 54.24
C SER A 169 -20.60 -17.54 54.15
N GLN A 170 -19.98 -17.10 55.25
CA GLN A 170 -18.55 -16.82 55.28
C GLN A 170 -17.70 -18.04 54.89
N GLU A 171 -18.14 -19.24 55.31
CA GLU A 171 -17.49 -20.51 54.93
C GLU A 171 -17.60 -20.76 53.42
N ALA A 172 -18.78 -20.58 52.83
CA ALA A 172 -18.98 -20.75 51.40
C ALA A 172 -18.16 -19.76 50.56
N TYR A 173 -18.08 -18.50 51.00
CA TYR A 173 -17.22 -17.48 50.41
C TYR A 173 -15.74 -17.88 50.48
N ASN A 174 -15.25 -18.31 51.65
CA ASN A 174 -13.86 -18.73 51.83
C ASN A 174 -13.53 -19.96 50.95
N ASN A 175 -14.46 -20.90 50.81
CA ASN A 175 -14.29 -22.07 49.96
C ASN A 175 -14.22 -21.69 48.47
N ASP A 176 -15.06 -20.74 48.02
CA ASP A 176 -15.02 -20.24 46.64
C ASP A 176 -13.71 -19.48 46.36
N LEU A 177 -13.22 -18.70 47.33
CA LEU A 177 -11.95 -17.99 47.25
C LEU A 177 -10.76 -18.97 47.19
N ALA A 178 -10.77 -20.03 47.99
CA ALA A 178 -9.77 -21.10 47.94
C ALA A 178 -9.78 -21.83 46.59
N TYR A 179 -10.97 -22.06 46.01
CA TYR A 179 -11.09 -22.64 44.67
C TYR A 179 -10.58 -21.69 43.58
N LEU A 180 -10.84 -20.38 43.68
CA LEU A 180 -10.25 -19.38 42.80
C LEU A 180 -8.72 -19.42 42.86
N LYS A 181 -8.14 -19.49 44.06
CA LYS A 181 -6.68 -19.64 44.22
C LYS A 181 -6.16 -20.89 43.53
N ARG A 182 -6.83 -22.03 43.64
CA ARG A 182 -6.43 -23.26 42.91
C ARG A 182 -6.41 -23.06 41.39
N LYS A 183 -7.36 -22.31 40.83
CA LYS A 183 -7.37 -21.97 39.39
C LYS A 183 -6.18 -21.08 39.01
N VAL A 184 -5.85 -20.10 39.83
CA VAL A 184 -4.68 -19.24 39.64
C VAL A 184 -3.38 -20.04 39.73
N ASP A 185 -3.23 -20.84 40.79
CA ASP A 185 -2.05 -21.69 41.02
C ASP A 185 -1.85 -22.75 39.92
N ALA A 186 -2.92 -23.19 39.25
CA ALA A 186 -2.86 -24.07 38.09
C ALA A 186 -2.38 -23.37 36.80
N GLY A 187 -2.26 -22.04 36.80
CA GLY A 187 -1.70 -21.25 35.72
C GLY A 187 -2.63 -20.24 35.08
N ALA A 188 -3.68 -19.76 35.76
CA ALA A 188 -4.43 -18.60 35.26
C ALA A 188 -3.63 -17.30 35.43
N ASP A 189 -3.68 -16.42 34.43
CA ASP A 189 -2.88 -15.19 34.36
C ASP A 189 -3.65 -13.94 34.80
N LEU A 190 -4.98 -13.98 34.75
CA LEU A 190 -5.86 -12.85 34.93
C LEU A 190 -7.20 -13.30 35.54
N ILE A 191 -7.81 -12.45 36.36
CA ILE A 191 -9.18 -12.66 36.87
C ILE A 191 -10.09 -11.57 36.28
N ILE A 192 -11.24 -11.95 35.74
CA ILE A 192 -12.36 -11.02 35.47
C ILE A 192 -13.47 -11.35 36.47
N THR A 193 -13.96 -10.35 37.19
CA THR A 193 -15.00 -10.57 38.20
C THR A 193 -16.39 -10.59 37.58
N GLN A 194 -17.29 -11.40 38.13
CA GLN A 194 -18.73 -11.22 37.96
C GLN A 194 -19.14 -9.78 38.30
N LEU A 195 -20.25 -9.34 37.71
CA LEU A 195 -20.86 -8.04 37.99
C LEU A 195 -21.23 -7.87 39.47
N PHE A 196 -21.07 -6.65 39.96
CA PHE A 196 -21.44 -6.22 41.31
C PHE A 196 -21.99 -4.78 41.25
N TYR A 197 -22.75 -4.36 42.25
CA TYR A 197 -23.24 -2.98 42.38
C TYR A 197 -22.76 -2.29 43.67
N ASP A 198 -22.17 -3.05 44.59
CA ASP A 198 -21.48 -2.54 45.76
C ASP A 198 -19.96 -2.56 45.52
N THR A 199 -19.36 -1.37 45.41
CA THR A 199 -17.92 -1.24 45.15
C THR A 199 -17.07 -1.64 46.35
N ASP A 200 -17.58 -1.56 47.57
CA ASP A 200 -16.83 -1.94 48.77
C ASP A 200 -16.70 -3.47 48.87
N ILE A 201 -17.72 -4.20 48.41
CA ILE A 201 -17.65 -5.67 48.28
C ILE A 201 -16.53 -6.07 47.31
N PHE A 202 -16.42 -5.40 46.16
CA PHE A 202 -15.35 -5.67 45.20
C PHE A 202 -13.96 -5.35 45.79
N LEU A 203 -13.80 -4.21 46.46
CA LEU A 203 -12.52 -3.84 47.07
C LEU A 203 -12.12 -4.80 48.20
N LYS A 204 -13.09 -5.27 48.99
CA LYS A 204 -12.88 -6.33 49.97
C LYS A 204 -12.40 -7.63 49.29
N PHE A 205 -13.07 -8.05 48.22
CA PHE A 205 -12.67 -9.26 47.47
C PHE A 205 -11.25 -9.18 46.92
N VAL A 206 -10.83 -8.02 46.41
CA VAL A 206 -9.45 -7.80 45.96
C VAL A 206 -8.46 -7.98 47.12
N ASN A 207 -8.75 -7.38 48.29
CA ASN A 207 -7.91 -7.53 49.48
C ASN A 207 -7.83 -8.99 49.95
N ASP A 208 -8.97 -9.69 49.99
CA ASP A 208 -9.03 -11.08 50.41
C ASP A 208 -8.24 -12.00 49.45
N CYS A 209 -8.33 -11.75 48.13
CA CYS A 209 -7.50 -12.44 47.14
C CYS A 209 -6.01 -12.24 47.41
N HIS A 210 -5.58 -11.00 47.66
CA HIS A 210 -4.17 -10.70 47.97
C HIS A 210 -3.70 -11.37 49.26
N GLN A 211 -4.53 -11.40 50.31
CA GLN A 211 -4.20 -12.04 51.59
C GLN A 211 -3.91 -13.53 51.46
N ILE A 212 -4.57 -14.22 50.52
CA ILE A 212 -4.32 -15.64 50.26
C ILE A 212 -3.23 -15.86 49.19
N GLY A 213 -2.56 -14.81 48.73
CA GLY A 213 -1.43 -14.89 47.80
C GLY A 213 -1.80 -14.93 46.32
N ILE A 214 -3.02 -14.55 45.93
CA ILE A 214 -3.33 -14.27 44.52
C ILE A 214 -2.70 -12.92 44.17
N THR A 215 -1.80 -12.90 43.19
CA THR A 215 -1.06 -11.69 42.78
C THR A 215 -1.30 -11.28 41.32
N CYS A 216 -2.03 -12.10 40.56
CA CYS A 216 -2.42 -11.75 39.19
C CYS A 216 -3.45 -10.59 39.20
N PRO A 217 -3.53 -9.78 38.13
CA PRO A 217 -4.47 -8.66 38.10
C PRO A 217 -5.93 -9.14 38.17
N ILE A 218 -6.74 -8.40 38.93
CA ILE A 218 -8.18 -8.63 39.11
C ILE A 218 -8.94 -7.49 38.44
N VAL A 219 -9.63 -7.80 37.35
CA VAL A 219 -10.35 -6.84 36.52
C VAL A 219 -11.83 -6.82 36.94
N PRO A 220 -12.37 -5.66 37.37
CA PRO A 220 -13.77 -5.54 37.73
C PRO A 220 -14.67 -5.59 36.50
N GLY A 221 -15.66 -6.48 36.55
CA GLY A 221 -16.76 -6.56 35.59
C GLY A 221 -17.87 -5.55 35.93
N ILE A 222 -18.07 -4.55 35.07
CA ILE A 222 -19.04 -3.46 35.23
C ILE A 222 -20.14 -3.63 34.20
N MET A 223 -21.38 -3.82 34.65
CA MET A 223 -22.55 -3.87 33.76
C MET A 223 -23.37 -2.58 33.89
N PRO A 224 -23.42 -1.73 32.86
CA PRO A 224 -24.29 -0.55 32.88
C PRO A 224 -25.77 -0.93 32.91
N ILE A 225 -26.55 -0.24 33.74
CA ILE A 225 -28.01 -0.41 33.79
C ILE A 225 -28.63 0.27 32.57
N ASN A 226 -29.12 -0.53 31.62
CA ASN A 226 -29.71 -0.02 30.38
C ASN A 226 -31.24 0.10 30.44
N ASN A 227 -31.90 -0.81 31.16
CA ASN A 227 -33.34 -0.82 31.41
C ASN A 227 -33.65 -1.60 32.68
N TYR A 228 -34.76 -1.27 33.34
CA TYR A 228 -35.08 -1.78 34.68
C TYR A 228 -35.36 -3.29 34.70
N LYS A 229 -36.16 -3.80 33.75
CA LYS A 229 -36.52 -5.23 33.68
C LYS A 229 -35.32 -6.14 33.42
N GLY A 230 -34.45 -5.72 32.48
CA GLY A 230 -33.22 -6.44 32.15
C GLY A 230 -32.22 -6.44 33.30
N PHE A 231 -32.13 -5.31 34.03
CA PHE A 231 -31.36 -5.21 35.26
C PHE A 231 -31.82 -6.23 36.31
N LEU A 232 -33.10 -6.22 36.70
CA LEU A 232 -33.65 -7.16 37.68
C LEU A 232 -33.48 -8.63 37.28
N ARG A 233 -33.68 -8.94 35.99
CA ARG A 233 -33.50 -10.30 35.49
C ARG A 233 -32.06 -10.77 35.63
N MET A 234 -31.09 -9.92 35.28
CA MET A 234 -29.68 -10.28 35.33
C MET A 234 -29.18 -10.42 36.76
N THR A 235 -29.49 -9.46 37.64
CA THR A 235 -29.11 -9.53 39.05
C THR A 235 -29.77 -10.71 39.76
N GLY A 236 -31.02 -11.04 39.42
CA GLY A 236 -31.69 -12.25 39.92
C GLY A 236 -31.01 -13.54 39.46
N PHE A 237 -30.63 -13.64 38.18
CA PHE A 237 -29.92 -14.80 37.64
C PHE A 237 -28.53 -14.98 38.29
N CYS A 238 -27.78 -13.88 38.45
CA CYS A 238 -26.46 -13.89 39.07
C CYS A 238 -26.50 -13.90 40.61
N LYS A 239 -27.69 -13.78 41.22
CA LYS A 239 -27.88 -13.56 42.66
C LYS A 239 -27.03 -12.42 43.24
N THR A 240 -26.85 -11.36 42.46
CA THR A 240 -26.07 -10.17 42.84
C THR A 240 -26.84 -9.32 43.83
N LYS A 241 -26.21 -8.91 44.95
CA LYS A 241 -26.80 -7.98 45.91
C LYS A 241 -26.96 -6.60 45.27
N ILE A 242 -28.18 -6.06 45.38
CA ILE A 242 -28.49 -4.69 44.96
C ILE A 242 -28.52 -3.81 46.22
N PRO A 243 -27.61 -2.82 46.34
CA PRO A 243 -27.70 -1.80 47.38
C PRO A 243 -29.09 -1.14 47.42
N PRO A 244 -29.74 -1.00 48.61
CA PRO A 244 -31.09 -0.45 48.74
C PRO A 244 -31.29 0.92 48.08
N GLU A 245 -30.25 1.76 48.10
CA GLU A 245 -30.22 3.08 47.49
C GLU A 245 -30.39 3.03 45.96
N ILE A 246 -29.94 1.97 45.31
CA ILE A 246 -30.10 1.79 43.86
C ILE A 246 -31.56 1.47 43.54
N THR A 247 -32.17 0.55 44.30
CA THR A 247 -33.60 0.23 44.14
C THR A 247 -34.46 1.45 44.40
N ALA A 248 -34.20 2.19 45.49
CA ALA A 248 -34.91 3.41 45.83
C ALA A 248 -34.80 4.51 44.75
N ALA A 249 -33.65 4.61 44.07
CA ALA A 249 -33.45 5.56 42.99
C ALA A 249 -34.11 5.12 41.66
N LEU A 250 -34.17 3.82 41.39
CA LEU A 250 -34.71 3.26 40.16
C LEU A 250 -36.25 3.14 40.17
N ASP A 251 -36.85 2.82 41.31
CA ASP A 251 -38.29 2.55 41.41
C ASP A 251 -39.19 3.70 40.90
N PRO A 252 -38.89 4.99 41.18
CA PRO A 252 -39.68 6.11 40.65
C PRO A 252 -39.54 6.31 39.14
N ILE A 253 -38.44 5.84 38.53
CA ILE A 253 -38.12 6.06 37.11
C ILE A 253 -38.23 4.78 36.27
N LYS A 254 -38.64 3.65 36.86
CA LYS A 254 -38.59 2.31 36.25
C LYS A 254 -39.28 2.18 34.89
N ASP A 255 -40.30 3.00 34.64
CA ASP A 255 -41.08 3.03 33.39
C ASP A 255 -40.56 4.06 32.37
N ASN A 256 -39.51 4.81 32.71
CA ASN A 256 -38.82 5.75 31.82
C ASN A 256 -37.42 5.22 31.46
N GLU A 257 -37.32 4.59 30.29
CA GLU A 257 -36.08 3.95 29.84
C GLU A 257 -34.90 4.93 29.66
N ASP A 258 -35.16 6.16 29.23
CA ASP A 258 -34.11 7.19 29.10
C ASP A 258 -33.57 7.61 30.47
N ALA A 259 -34.45 7.80 31.46
CA ALA A 259 -34.06 8.14 32.83
C ALA A 259 -33.30 6.98 33.49
N VAL A 260 -33.76 5.74 33.33
CA VAL A 260 -33.07 4.54 33.87
C VAL A 260 -31.66 4.43 33.28
N ARG A 261 -31.52 4.61 31.96
CA ARG A 261 -30.21 4.57 31.29
C ARG A 261 -29.30 5.71 31.76
N ALA A 262 -29.83 6.93 31.90
CA ALA A 262 -29.06 8.06 32.42
C ALA A 262 -28.55 7.79 33.85
N TYR A 263 -29.41 7.24 34.72
CA TYR A 263 -29.02 6.80 36.05
C TYR A 263 -27.96 5.69 35.99
N GLY A 264 -28.12 4.68 35.14
CA GLY A 264 -27.16 3.60 34.96
C GLY A 264 -25.77 4.08 34.52
N VAL A 265 -25.71 5.07 33.63
CA VAL A 265 -24.45 5.73 33.23
C VAL A 265 -23.83 6.48 34.41
N HIS A 266 -24.62 7.22 35.17
CA HIS A 266 -24.14 7.94 36.35
C HIS A 266 -23.56 6.98 37.40
N LEU A 267 -24.34 5.96 37.79
CA LEU A 267 -23.93 4.92 38.73
C LEU A 267 -22.65 4.21 38.28
N GLY A 268 -22.60 3.74 37.03
CA GLY A 268 -21.41 3.09 36.48
C GLY A 268 -20.18 4.01 36.47
N THR A 269 -20.36 5.31 36.23
CA THR A 269 -19.29 6.31 36.30
C THR A 269 -18.74 6.42 37.72
N GLU A 270 -19.60 6.55 38.73
CA GLU A 270 -19.17 6.71 40.13
C GLU A 270 -18.52 5.43 40.66
N MET A 271 -19.04 4.25 40.31
CA MET A 271 -18.39 2.97 40.62
C MET A 271 -16.98 2.91 40.04
N CYS A 272 -16.81 3.24 38.75
CA CYS A 272 -15.51 3.22 38.10
C CYS A 272 -14.55 4.26 38.70
N LYS A 273 -15.01 5.47 39.04
CA LYS A 273 -14.18 6.48 39.73
C LYS A 273 -13.64 5.96 41.06
N LYS A 274 -14.50 5.33 41.86
CA LYS A 274 -14.10 4.75 43.15
C LYS A 274 -13.10 3.61 42.98
N ILE A 275 -13.27 2.74 41.98
CA ILE A 275 -12.30 1.69 41.65
C ILE A 275 -10.94 2.29 41.24
N LEU A 276 -10.96 3.26 40.33
CA LEU A 276 -9.75 3.89 39.79
C LEU A 276 -8.97 4.68 40.85
N SER A 277 -9.65 5.23 41.86
CA SER A 277 -9.02 5.95 42.98
C SER A 277 -8.31 5.02 43.97
N HIS A 278 -8.70 3.74 44.02
CA HIS A 278 -8.02 2.71 44.80
C HIS A 278 -6.85 2.05 44.05
N GLY A 279 -6.41 2.64 42.94
CA GLY A 279 -5.23 2.18 42.19
C GLY A 279 -5.50 1.04 41.20
N ILE A 280 -6.74 0.53 41.11
CA ILE A 280 -7.10 -0.50 40.13
C ILE A 280 -7.32 0.17 38.78
N LYS A 281 -6.38 0.02 37.86
CA LYS A 281 -6.37 0.67 36.53
C LYS A 281 -6.94 -0.19 35.41
N THR A 282 -7.87 -1.07 35.72
CA THR A 282 -8.51 -1.97 34.74
C THR A 282 -10.02 -1.91 34.85
N LEU A 283 -10.74 -1.88 33.73
CA LEU A 283 -12.20 -1.92 33.67
C LEU A 283 -12.66 -2.89 32.58
N HIS A 284 -13.64 -3.75 32.89
CA HIS A 284 -14.26 -4.65 31.91
C HIS A 284 -15.75 -4.37 31.83
N LEU A 285 -16.23 -3.97 30.65
CA LEU A 285 -17.59 -3.47 30.48
C LEU A 285 -18.46 -4.54 29.83
N TYR A 286 -19.46 -5.04 30.57
CA TYR A 286 -20.49 -5.93 30.04
C TYR A 286 -21.47 -5.13 29.18
N THR A 287 -21.26 -5.14 27.86
CA THR A 287 -21.98 -4.22 26.96
C THR A 287 -23.42 -4.64 26.71
N LEU A 288 -23.74 -5.93 26.88
CA LEU A 288 -25.00 -6.53 26.41
C LEU A 288 -25.28 -6.22 24.94
N ASN A 289 -24.23 -6.16 24.11
CA ASN A 289 -24.29 -5.72 22.72
C ASN A 289 -24.92 -4.32 22.59
N MET A 290 -24.70 -3.42 23.55
CA MET A 290 -25.12 -2.02 23.51
C MET A 290 -23.92 -1.08 23.61
N GLU A 291 -23.96 0.00 22.85
CA GLU A 291 -22.82 0.92 22.68
C GLU A 291 -22.90 2.12 23.64
N LYS A 292 -24.07 2.77 23.70
CA LYS A 292 -24.24 4.10 24.29
C LYS A 292 -23.77 4.21 25.74
N SER A 293 -24.22 3.30 26.62
CA SER A 293 -23.95 3.41 28.05
C SER A 293 -22.49 3.14 28.41
N ALA A 294 -21.87 2.14 27.75
CA ALA A 294 -20.47 1.82 27.96
C ALA A 294 -19.56 2.97 27.50
N LEU A 295 -19.80 3.53 26.32
CA LEU A 295 -19.03 4.69 25.84
C LEU A 295 -19.26 5.93 26.70
N ALA A 296 -20.49 6.22 27.13
CA ALA A 296 -20.78 7.36 27.99
C ALA A 296 -20.04 7.30 29.33
N ILE A 297 -19.94 6.11 29.94
CA ILE A 297 -19.14 5.91 31.17
C ILE A 297 -17.67 6.23 30.89
N LEU A 298 -17.09 5.69 29.81
CA LEU A 298 -15.68 5.94 29.47
C LEU A 298 -15.41 7.42 29.14
N MET A 299 -16.35 8.11 28.49
CA MET A 299 -16.28 9.56 28.23
C MET A 299 -16.32 10.36 29.53
N ASN A 300 -17.23 10.04 30.46
CA ASN A 300 -17.32 10.71 31.76
C ASN A 300 -16.06 10.51 32.62
N LEU A 301 -15.35 9.40 32.42
CA LEU A 301 -14.07 9.11 33.07
C LEU A 301 -12.88 9.79 32.37
N GLY A 302 -13.09 10.43 31.22
CA GLY A 302 -12.02 11.02 30.41
C GLY A 302 -11.08 9.99 29.78
N LEU A 303 -11.51 8.73 29.67
CA LEU A 303 -10.70 7.65 29.08
C LEU A 303 -10.79 7.61 27.55
N ILE A 304 -11.86 8.16 26.99
CA ILE A 304 -12.06 8.30 25.56
C ILE A 304 -12.59 9.70 25.25
N GLU A 305 -12.20 10.24 24.09
CA GLU A 305 -12.72 11.49 23.54
C GLU A 305 -13.28 11.25 22.15
N GLU A 306 -14.47 11.77 21.84
CA GLU A 306 -15.10 11.59 20.53
C GLU A 306 -14.36 12.31 19.40
N SER A 307 -13.67 13.41 19.72
CA SER A 307 -12.95 14.25 18.76
C SER A 307 -11.50 13.83 18.50
N LYS A 308 -10.91 12.96 19.35
CA LYS A 308 -9.51 12.55 19.29
C LYS A 308 -9.36 11.03 19.18
N VAL A 309 -9.70 10.49 18.01
CA VAL A 309 -9.38 9.10 17.68
C VAL A 309 -7.91 9.03 17.27
N SER A 310 -7.03 8.77 18.24
CA SER A 310 -5.62 8.49 17.97
C SER A 310 -5.48 7.20 17.19
N ARG A 311 -4.73 7.23 16.09
CA ARG A 311 -4.46 6.08 15.23
C ARG A 311 -2.96 5.89 15.07
N SER A 312 -2.49 4.65 15.28
CA SER A 312 -1.06 4.33 15.18
C SER A 312 -0.57 4.27 13.74
N LEU A 313 -1.46 3.94 12.80
CA LEU A 313 -1.25 3.92 11.35
C LEU A 313 -2.50 4.51 10.67
N PRO A 314 -2.44 4.83 9.36
CA PRO A 314 -3.62 5.26 8.60
C PRO A 314 -4.75 4.22 8.54
N TRP A 315 -4.47 2.98 8.97
CA TRP A 315 -5.37 1.84 9.02
C TRP A 315 -5.17 1.08 10.35
N ARG A 316 -6.13 0.24 10.77
CA ARG A 316 -6.03 -0.48 12.05
C ARG A 316 -4.97 -1.57 12.01
N ARG A 317 -4.03 -1.55 12.96
CA ARG A 317 -3.02 -2.61 13.08
C ARG A 317 -3.66 -3.96 13.34
N PRO A 318 -3.17 -5.06 12.72
CA PRO A 318 -3.76 -6.37 12.90
C PRO A 318 -3.50 -6.89 14.31
N ALA A 319 -4.48 -7.55 14.92
CA ALA A 319 -4.30 -8.18 16.23
C ALA A 319 -3.69 -9.59 16.13
N ASN A 320 -3.84 -10.25 14.97
CA ASN A 320 -3.30 -11.59 14.72
C ASN A 320 -1.77 -11.62 14.90
N VAL A 321 -1.31 -12.54 15.75
CA VAL A 321 0.12 -12.70 16.09
C VAL A 321 1.01 -13.00 14.90
N PHE A 322 0.50 -13.68 13.88
CA PHE A 322 1.24 -13.99 12.66
C PHE A 322 1.37 -12.76 11.75
N ARG A 323 0.55 -11.73 11.96
CA ARG A 323 0.46 -10.52 11.13
C ARG A 323 0.87 -9.23 11.83
N VAL A 324 1.18 -9.27 13.13
CA VAL A 324 1.41 -8.09 13.98
C VAL A 324 2.54 -7.15 13.50
N LYS A 325 3.48 -7.67 12.71
CA LYS A 325 4.60 -6.89 12.15
C LYS A 325 4.24 -6.09 10.89
N GLU A 326 3.05 -6.32 10.34
CA GLU A 326 2.59 -5.60 9.16
C GLU A 326 2.43 -4.10 9.46
N ASP A 327 3.14 -3.25 8.71
CA ASP A 327 3.07 -1.79 8.86
C ASP A 327 2.98 -1.02 7.52
N VAL A 328 3.01 -1.73 6.40
CA VAL A 328 2.88 -1.15 5.06
C VAL A 328 1.89 -1.94 4.20
N ARG A 329 0.94 -1.23 3.57
CA ARG A 329 -0.10 -1.80 2.71
C ARG A 329 -0.24 -1.00 1.41
N PRO A 330 -0.71 -1.60 0.31
CA PRO A 330 -1.01 -0.87 -0.92
C PRO A 330 -2.27 -0.01 -0.71
N ILE A 331 -2.22 1.24 -1.17
CA ILE A 331 -3.32 2.22 -1.00
C ILE A 331 -4.64 1.80 -1.67
N PHE A 332 -4.62 0.87 -2.63
CA PHE A 332 -5.80 0.45 -3.40
C PHE A 332 -6.93 -0.08 -2.50
N TRP A 333 -6.59 -0.70 -1.37
CA TRP A 333 -7.57 -1.23 -0.41
C TRP A 333 -7.78 -0.34 0.82
N ALA A 334 -7.38 0.94 0.78
CA ALA A 334 -7.61 1.88 1.89
C ALA A 334 -9.09 1.93 2.29
N ASN A 335 -9.98 1.95 1.30
CA ASN A 335 -11.44 1.94 1.51
C ASN A 335 -12.02 0.53 1.66
N ARG A 336 -11.20 -0.54 1.57
CA ARG A 336 -11.65 -1.94 1.62
C ARG A 336 -10.74 -2.82 2.49
N PRO A 337 -10.55 -2.46 3.77
CA PRO A 337 -9.62 -3.15 4.65
C PRO A 337 -9.98 -4.63 4.87
N LYS A 338 -11.27 -4.99 4.93
CA LYS A 338 -11.71 -6.38 5.16
C LYS A 338 -11.38 -7.24 3.94
N SER A 339 -11.61 -6.72 2.73
CA SER A 339 -11.20 -7.38 1.49
C SER A 339 -9.69 -7.63 1.43
N TYR A 340 -8.88 -6.64 1.80
CA TYR A 340 -7.42 -6.81 1.83
C TYR A 340 -6.99 -7.91 2.79
N ILE A 341 -7.57 -7.94 4.00
CA ILE A 341 -7.25 -8.93 5.01
C ILE A 341 -7.60 -10.33 4.51
N SER A 342 -8.81 -10.52 3.98
CA SER A 342 -9.27 -11.81 3.44
C SER A 342 -8.35 -12.33 2.32
N ARG A 343 -7.93 -11.46 1.39
CA ARG A 343 -7.04 -11.82 0.27
C ARG A 343 -5.59 -12.12 0.67
N THR A 344 -5.20 -11.73 1.89
CA THR A 344 -3.82 -11.85 2.40
C THR A 344 -3.72 -12.78 3.61
N VAL A 345 -4.81 -13.48 3.96
CA VAL A 345 -4.85 -14.35 5.16
C VAL A 345 -3.90 -15.54 5.05
N GLY A 346 -3.68 -16.06 3.83
CA GLY A 346 -2.79 -17.21 3.58
C GLY A 346 -1.34 -16.84 3.29
N TRP A 347 -0.89 -15.63 3.66
CA TRP A 347 0.51 -15.23 3.47
C TRP A 347 1.39 -15.76 4.60
N ASP A 348 2.55 -16.31 4.25
CA ASP A 348 3.53 -16.78 5.24
C ASP A 348 4.26 -15.62 5.92
N GLN A 349 4.46 -14.50 5.20
CA GLN A 349 5.11 -13.30 5.71
C GLN A 349 4.34 -12.03 5.30
N TYR A 350 4.34 -11.06 6.20
CA TYR A 350 3.72 -9.76 5.98
C TYR A 350 4.77 -8.65 5.83
N PRO A 351 4.54 -7.64 4.96
CA PRO A 351 5.47 -6.55 4.73
C PRO A 351 5.75 -5.72 5.99
N HIS A 352 7.03 -5.42 6.21
CA HIS A 352 7.50 -4.60 7.32
C HIS A 352 8.50 -3.55 6.83
N GLY A 353 8.30 -2.29 7.19
CA GLY A 353 9.11 -1.14 6.77
C GLY A 353 8.84 -0.70 5.33
N ARG A 354 9.32 -1.48 4.35
CA ARG A 354 9.09 -1.19 2.91
C ARG A 354 8.31 -2.33 2.27
N TRP A 355 7.42 -1.96 1.35
CA TRP A 355 6.75 -2.95 0.52
C TRP A 355 7.78 -3.63 -0.37
N GLY A 356 7.98 -4.94 -0.17
CA GLY A 356 8.95 -5.75 -0.93
C GLY A 356 8.47 -6.09 -2.34
N ASP A 357 9.27 -6.85 -3.09
CA ASP A 357 8.88 -7.36 -4.41
C ASP A 357 7.66 -8.28 -4.27
N SER A 358 6.53 -7.91 -4.88
CA SER A 358 5.28 -8.69 -4.85
C SER A 358 5.39 -10.07 -5.54
N ASN A 359 6.50 -10.34 -6.23
CA ASN A 359 6.80 -11.66 -6.79
C ASN A 359 7.55 -12.59 -5.81
N ASN A 360 7.85 -12.13 -4.59
CA ASN A 360 8.41 -12.99 -3.56
C ASN A 360 7.39 -14.11 -3.24
N PRO A 361 7.78 -15.40 -3.29
CA PRO A 361 6.88 -16.51 -2.98
C PRO A 361 6.25 -16.43 -1.57
N SER A 362 6.83 -15.66 -0.65
CA SER A 362 6.29 -15.40 0.68
C SER A 362 5.03 -14.53 0.67
N TYR A 363 4.82 -13.71 -0.38
CA TYR A 363 3.58 -13.01 -0.64
C TYR A 363 2.72 -13.91 -1.53
N GLY A 364 1.81 -14.67 -0.92
CA GLY A 364 0.87 -15.52 -1.67
C GLY A 364 0.12 -14.71 -2.74
N ALA A 365 -0.32 -15.36 -3.81
CA ALA A 365 -1.19 -14.70 -4.78
C ALA A 365 -2.43 -14.13 -4.06
N LEU A 366 -2.90 -12.94 -4.47
CA LEU A 366 -4.18 -12.43 -3.99
C LEU A 366 -5.26 -13.41 -4.45
N THR A 367 -5.68 -14.31 -3.56
CA THR A 367 -6.70 -15.31 -3.86
C THR A 367 -8.03 -14.59 -4.09
N ASP A 368 -8.73 -14.95 -5.16
CA ASP A 368 -10.06 -14.42 -5.44
C ASP A 368 -11.14 -15.20 -4.66
N TYR A 369 -12.02 -14.42 -4.04
CA TYR A 369 -13.29 -14.70 -3.32
C TYR A 369 -13.30 -15.77 -2.21
N GLN A 370 -13.50 -15.31 -0.97
CA GLN A 370 -14.60 -15.84 -0.17
C GLN A 370 -15.79 -14.89 -0.38
N PHE A 371 -16.85 -15.40 -1.02
CA PHE A 371 -18.14 -14.74 -1.12
C PHE A 371 -18.64 -14.44 0.30
N MET A 372 -18.44 -13.21 0.74
CA MET A 372 -19.10 -12.74 1.95
C MET A 372 -20.58 -12.59 1.60
N ARG A 373 -21.44 -13.36 2.27
CA ARG A 373 -22.90 -13.39 2.06
C ARG A 373 -23.50 -11.97 2.00
N PRO A 374 -24.62 -11.78 1.27
CA PRO A 374 -25.33 -10.48 1.20
C PRO A 374 -25.67 -9.91 2.59
N ARG A 375 -25.52 -8.59 2.78
CA ARG A 375 -25.42 -7.92 4.10
C ARG A 375 -26.46 -6.82 4.34
N SER A 376 -26.62 -6.38 5.60
CA SER A 376 -27.35 -5.15 6.00
C SER A 376 -26.91 -3.90 5.22
N ARG A 377 -25.61 -3.79 4.94
CA ARG A 377 -25.02 -2.72 4.13
C ARG A 377 -25.55 -2.74 2.69
N ASP A 378 -25.91 -3.90 2.16
CA ASP A 378 -26.47 -4.01 0.81
C ASP A 378 -27.84 -3.34 0.75
N LYS A 379 -28.61 -3.33 1.85
CA LYS A 379 -29.89 -2.61 1.92
C LYS A 379 -29.70 -1.09 1.84
N LYS A 380 -28.82 -0.51 2.68
CA LYS A 380 -28.52 0.94 2.62
C LYS A 380 -27.96 1.34 1.25
N LEU A 381 -27.10 0.49 0.71
CA LEU A 381 -26.47 0.71 -0.59
C LEU A 381 -27.48 0.61 -1.73
N GLN A 382 -28.43 -0.33 -1.66
CA GLN A 382 -29.57 -0.40 -2.58
C GLN A 382 -30.47 0.83 -2.45
N GLU A 383 -30.84 1.24 -1.23
CA GLU A 383 -31.66 2.44 -1.01
C GLU A 383 -30.99 3.71 -1.57
N GLU A 384 -29.67 3.86 -1.41
CA GLU A 384 -28.93 5.03 -1.87
C GLU A 384 -28.51 4.98 -3.35
N TRP A 385 -28.26 3.80 -3.93
CA TRP A 385 -27.67 3.65 -5.27
C TRP A 385 -28.57 2.94 -6.29
N ALA A 386 -29.50 2.08 -5.87
CA ALA A 386 -30.42 1.36 -6.77
C ALA A 386 -31.66 2.19 -7.12
N THR A 387 -31.43 3.36 -7.74
CA THR A 387 -32.52 4.21 -8.26
C THR A 387 -32.59 4.17 -9.78
N PRO A 388 -33.76 4.33 -10.41
CA PRO A 388 -33.88 4.38 -11.87
C PRO A 388 -32.95 5.44 -12.46
N LEU A 389 -32.08 5.02 -13.38
CA LEU A 389 -31.15 5.91 -14.09
C LEU A 389 -31.75 6.27 -15.45
N LYS A 390 -31.77 7.57 -15.77
CA LYS A 390 -32.21 8.12 -17.06
C LYS A 390 -31.02 8.40 -17.97
N SER A 391 -29.86 8.70 -17.39
CA SER A 391 -28.64 9.03 -18.12
C SER A 391 -27.38 8.65 -17.35
N VAL A 392 -26.21 8.73 -17.99
CA VAL A 392 -24.92 8.56 -17.31
C VAL A 392 -24.65 9.70 -16.32
N ASP A 393 -25.23 10.89 -16.55
CA ASP A 393 -25.05 12.03 -15.64
C ASP A 393 -25.69 11.78 -14.27
N ASP A 394 -26.71 10.92 -14.19
CA ASP A 394 -27.28 10.48 -12.91
C ASP A 394 -26.24 9.71 -12.07
N ILE A 395 -25.36 8.94 -12.72
CA ILE A 395 -24.25 8.23 -12.07
C ILE A 395 -23.22 9.25 -11.57
N ASN A 396 -22.85 10.21 -12.40
CA ASN A 396 -21.93 11.30 -12.04
C ASN A 396 -22.45 12.07 -10.82
N GLU A 397 -23.75 12.37 -10.79
CA GLU A 397 -24.42 13.08 -9.70
C GLU A 397 -24.39 12.27 -8.40
N ARG A 398 -24.53 10.93 -8.45
CA ARG A 398 -24.43 10.05 -7.27
C ARG A 398 -23.02 10.11 -6.65
N PHE A 399 -21.98 9.99 -7.46
CA PHE A 399 -20.60 10.10 -6.98
C PHE A 399 -20.31 11.50 -6.41
N MET A 400 -20.84 12.55 -7.04
CA MET A 400 -20.78 13.91 -6.52
C MET A 400 -21.46 14.03 -5.16
N LYS A 401 -22.69 13.52 -5.02
CA LYS A 401 -23.44 13.51 -3.75
C LYS A 401 -22.70 12.76 -2.66
N PHE A 402 -22.06 11.63 -2.98
CA PHE A 402 -21.20 10.91 -2.04
C PHE A 402 -20.00 11.75 -1.59
N CYS A 403 -19.27 12.39 -2.52
CA CYS A 403 -18.13 13.24 -2.18
C CYS A 403 -18.54 14.44 -1.31
N LEU A 404 -19.75 14.98 -1.49
CA LEU A 404 -20.29 16.04 -0.64
C LEU A 404 -20.85 15.54 0.71
N GLY A 405 -20.78 14.25 1.00
CA GLY A 405 -21.32 13.64 2.22
C GLY A 405 -22.85 13.57 2.27
N LYS A 406 -23.54 13.77 1.14
CA LYS A 406 -25.00 13.63 1.02
C LYS A 406 -25.45 12.17 0.93
N LEU A 407 -24.58 11.29 0.46
CA LEU A 407 -24.75 9.83 0.56
C LEU A 407 -23.76 9.29 1.59
N ARG A 408 -24.18 8.29 2.37
CA ARG A 408 -23.32 7.71 3.41
C ARG A 408 -22.55 6.50 2.92
N SER A 409 -23.05 5.80 1.89
CA SER A 409 -22.48 4.55 1.40
C SER A 409 -21.85 4.70 0.01
N SER A 410 -20.90 3.82 -0.31
CA SER A 410 -20.32 3.69 -1.65
C SER A 410 -20.09 2.21 -2.02
N PRO A 411 -20.35 1.81 -3.28
CA PRO A 411 -20.07 0.46 -3.78
C PRO A 411 -18.59 0.06 -3.71
N TRP A 412 -17.68 1.04 -3.64
CA TRP A 412 -16.23 0.82 -3.59
C TRP A 412 -15.61 1.04 -2.21
N SER A 413 -16.40 1.37 -1.18
CA SER A 413 -15.90 1.65 0.17
C SER A 413 -16.64 0.86 1.25
N GLU A 414 -15.93 -0.01 1.97
CA GLU A 414 -16.37 -0.68 3.20
C GLU A 414 -16.51 0.25 4.40
N LEU A 415 -16.02 1.48 4.29
CA LEU A 415 -16.13 2.52 5.31
C LEU A 415 -17.42 3.31 5.10
N ASP A 416 -18.13 3.56 6.19
CA ASP A 416 -19.32 4.42 6.21
C ASP A 416 -18.94 5.90 6.31
N GLY A 417 -19.61 6.71 5.50
CA GLY A 417 -19.44 8.16 5.49
C GLY A 417 -18.12 8.63 4.86
N LEU A 418 -18.00 9.95 4.80
CA LEU A 418 -16.84 10.62 4.22
C LEU A 418 -15.70 10.70 5.23
N GLN A 419 -14.52 10.19 4.86
CA GLN A 419 -13.35 10.21 5.74
C GLN A 419 -12.91 11.67 6.03
N PRO A 420 -12.36 11.96 7.22
CA PRO A 420 -11.96 13.32 7.60
C PRO A 420 -11.00 13.99 6.60
N GLU A 421 -10.04 13.25 6.05
CA GLU A 421 -9.10 13.77 5.05
C GLU A 421 -9.77 14.11 3.72
N THR A 422 -10.83 13.37 3.33
CA THR A 422 -11.57 13.65 2.10
C THR A 422 -12.32 14.97 2.18
N LYS A 423 -12.74 15.41 3.38
CA LYS A 423 -13.38 16.72 3.58
C LYS A 423 -12.49 17.89 3.17
N ILE A 424 -11.17 17.70 3.08
CA ILE A 424 -10.21 18.73 2.65
C ILE A 424 -10.34 19.01 1.14
N ILE A 425 -10.73 18.00 0.36
CA ILE A 425 -10.76 18.05 -1.12
C ILE A 425 -12.12 17.67 -1.72
N ASN A 426 -13.17 17.62 -0.90
CA ASN A 426 -14.48 17.10 -1.27
C ASN A 426 -15.15 17.91 -2.39
N GLU A 427 -15.04 19.24 -2.37
CA GLU A 427 -15.57 20.11 -3.41
C GLU A 427 -14.86 19.87 -4.74
N GLN A 428 -13.54 19.74 -4.75
CA GLN A 428 -12.76 19.47 -5.96
C GLN A 428 -13.13 18.09 -6.53
N LEU A 429 -13.24 17.07 -5.67
CA LEU A 429 -13.71 15.75 -6.07
C LEU A 429 -15.13 15.81 -6.64
N SER A 430 -16.03 16.59 -6.04
CA SER A 430 -17.41 16.77 -6.52
C SER A 430 -17.44 17.29 -7.96
N GLN A 431 -16.61 18.29 -8.29
CA GLN A 431 -16.52 18.88 -9.62
C GLN A 431 -15.93 17.93 -10.65
N VAL A 432 -14.95 17.12 -10.24
CA VAL A 432 -14.30 16.12 -11.09
C VAL A 432 -15.28 14.98 -11.41
N ASN A 433 -16.05 14.52 -10.42
CA ASN A 433 -17.09 13.50 -10.62
C ASN A 433 -18.20 13.97 -11.56
N LEU A 434 -18.65 15.23 -11.45
CA LEU A 434 -19.63 15.81 -12.39
C LEU A 434 -19.13 15.81 -13.84
N LYS A 435 -17.82 15.87 -14.05
CA LYS A 435 -17.19 15.80 -15.39
C LYS A 435 -16.96 14.36 -15.88
N GLY A 436 -17.45 13.34 -15.15
CA GLY A 436 -17.36 11.94 -15.55
C GLY A 436 -16.08 11.21 -15.12
N PHE A 437 -15.28 11.80 -14.22
CA PHE A 437 -14.15 11.13 -13.56
C PHE A 437 -14.63 10.55 -12.24
N LEU A 438 -15.16 9.33 -12.28
CA LEU A 438 -15.86 8.70 -11.15
C LEU A 438 -14.86 8.20 -10.08
N THR A 439 -14.54 9.04 -9.11
CA THR A 439 -13.49 8.78 -8.12
C THR A 439 -13.89 7.70 -7.12
N ILE A 440 -13.05 6.67 -6.95
CA ILE A 440 -13.28 5.55 -6.03
C ILE A 440 -12.33 5.57 -4.80
N ASN A 441 -11.22 6.29 -4.88
CA ASN A 441 -10.25 6.42 -3.78
C ASN A 441 -9.34 7.64 -3.98
N SER A 442 -9.15 8.46 -2.94
CA SER A 442 -8.37 9.71 -2.99
C SER A 442 -7.72 10.03 -1.66
N GLN A 443 -6.61 10.76 -1.66
CA GLN A 443 -6.04 11.40 -0.47
C GLN A 443 -5.44 12.78 -0.82
N PRO A 444 -5.49 13.78 0.08
CA PRO A 444 -4.90 15.10 -0.15
C PRO A 444 -3.36 15.07 -0.10
N ALA A 445 -2.71 16.12 -0.60
CA ALA A 445 -1.30 16.34 -0.29
C ALA A 445 -1.18 16.91 1.13
N VAL A 446 -0.27 16.35 1.93
CA VAL A 446 0.04 16.78 3.29
C VAL A 446 1.55 16.97 3.40
N ASN A 447 1.97 18.16 3.84
CA ASN A 447 3.39 18.52 3.91
C ASN A 447 3.80 18.84 5.35
N GLY A 448 4.04 17.80 6.15
CA GLY A 448 4.52 17.95 7.52
C GLY A 448 3.46 18.44 8.49
N GLU A 449 2.26 17.88 8.42
CA GLU A 449 1.20 18.16 9.40
C GLU A 449 1.48 17.41 10.72
N LYS A 450 0.99 17.91 11.85
CA LYS A 450 1.24 17.23 13.13
C LYS A 450 0.62 15.82 13.18
N SER A 451 1.30 14.89 13.84
CA SER A 451 0.81 13.51 14.01
C SER A 451 -0.48 13.38 14.81
N ASP A 452 -0.86 14.39 15.59
CA ASP A 452 -2.10 14.48 16.35
C ASP A 452 -3.23 15.24 15.61
N SER A 453 -3.03 15.60 14.34
CA SER A 453 -4.04 16.27 13.53
C SER A 453 -5.31 15.40 13.40
N PRO A 454 -6.51 15.94 13.68
CA PRO A 454 -7.76 15.17 13.62
C PRO A 454 -8.14 14.72 12.20
N ALA A 455 -7.63 15.41 11.16
CA ALA A 455 -7.97 15.08 9.78
C ALA A 455 -7.04 13.97 9.21
N VAL A 456 -5.73 14.14 9.37
CA VAL A 456 -4.69 13.33 8.69
C VAL A 456 -3.64 12.75 9.63
N GLY A 457 -3.66 13.12 10.91
CA GLY A 457 -2.66 12.71 11.90
C GLY A 457 -2.75 11.22 12.25
N TRP A 458 -1.59 10.58 12.36
CA TRP A 458 -1.40 9.22 12.85
C TRP A 458 0.04 9.06 13.35
N GLY A 459 0.30 7.99 14.11
CA GLY A 459 1.60 7.69 14.69
C GLY A 459 1.76 8.18 16.14
N GLY A 460 3.01 8.29 16.59
CA GLY A 460 3.32 8.76 17.95
C GLY A 460 3.18 10.28 18.10
N PRO A 461 3.01 10.79 19.34
CA PRO A 461 2.90 12.22 19.60
C PRO A 461 4.19 12.98 19.22
N GLY A 462 4.06 14.25 18.81
CA GLY A 462 5.19 15.11 18.45
C GLY A 462 5.83 14.82 17.08
N GLY A 463 5.21 13.95 16.27
CA GLY A 463 5.66 13.63 14.93
C GLY A 463 5.04 14.52 13.84
N TYR A 464 5.46 14.28 12.60
CA TYR A 464 4.93 14.94 11.41
C TYR A 464 4.53 13.92 10.33
N VAL A 465 3.38 14.14 9.71
CA VAL A 465 2.80 13.30 8.67
C VAL A 465 2.98 13.96 7.31
N TYR A 466 3.29 13.12 6.32
CA TYR A 466 3.42 13.51 4.91
C TYR A 466 2.55 12.59 4.05
N GLN A 467 1.84 13.18 3.08
CA GLN A 467 1.04 12.46 2.09
C GLN A 467 1.25 13.09 0.71
N LYS A 468 1.40 12.27 -0.33
CA LYS A 468 1.32 12.74 -1.72
C LYS A 468 -0.15 12.77 -2.14
N ALA A 469 -0.55 13.76 -2.93
CA ALA A 469 -1.89 13.77 -3.51
C ALA A 469 -2.11 12.51 -4.37
N LYS A 470 -3.28 11.88 -4.22
CA LYS A 470 -3.67 10.70 -5.00
C LYS A 470 -5.15 10.79 -5.34
N ALA A 471 -5.49 10.42 -6.57
CA ALA A 471 -6.86 10.15 -7.00
C ALA A 471 -6.88 8.90 -7.89
N GLU A 472 -7.93 8.10 -7.76
CA GLU A 472 -8.22 6.92 -8.58
C GLU A 472 -9.69 6.99 -8.99
N ALA A 473 -9.95 6.88 -10.28
CA ALA A 473 -11.27 7.11 -10.84
C ALA A 473 -11.56 6.16 -12.02
N LEU A 474 -12.85 5.87 -12.21
CA LEU A 474 -13.36 5.21 -13.40
C LEU A 474 -13.68 6.26 -14.46
N LEU A 475 -13.37 5.95 -15.72
CA LEU A 475 -13.47 6.85 -16.86
C LEU A 475 -14.14 6.13 -18.02
N LYS A 476 -14.94 6.87 -18.80
CA LYS A 476 -15.37 6.38 -20.12
C LYS A 476 -14.13 6.21 -21.00
N PHE A 477 -14.10 5.16 -21.80
CA PHE A 477 -12.97 4.84 -22.69
C PHE A 477 -12.61 6.02 -23.61
N GLU A 478 -13.60 6.75 -24.13
CA GLU A 478 -13.40 7.95 -24.96
C GLU A 478 -12.74 9.12 -24.20
N ALA A 479 -12.98 9.26 -22.90
CA ALA A 479 -12.34 10.29 -22.07
C ALA A 479 -10.87 9.95 -21.75
N ILE A 480 -10.53 8.64 -21.69
CA ILE A 480 -9.13 8.17 -21.60
C ILE A 480 -8.39 8.55 -22.88
N LEU A 481 -9.06 8.44 -24.04
CA LEU A 481 -8.53 8.95 -25.29
C LEU A 481 -8.40 10.48 -25.23
N ALA A 482 -9.43 11.26 -24.90
CA ALA A 482 -9.31 12.73 -24.84
C ALA A 482 -8.20 13.25 -23.89
N THR A 483 -7.97 12.60 -22.74
CA THR A 483 -6.87 12.93 -21.81
C THR A 483 -5.50 12.53 -22.32
N SER A 484 -5.41 11.50 -23.19
CA SER A 484 -4.19 11.18 -23.94
C SER A 484 -4.01 12.02 -25.21
N TRP A 485 -5.09 12.56 -25.79
CA TRP A 485 -5.10 13.39 -27.00
C TRP A 485 -4.88 14.88 -26.73
N SER A 486 -5.04 15.37 -25.50
CA SER A 486 -4.56 16.71 -25.13
C SER A 486 -3.04 16.87 -25.24
N GLN A 487 -2.30 15.79 -25.51
CA GLN A 487 -0.90 15.82 -25.95
C GLN A 487 -0.71 16.19 -27.44
N PHE A 488 -1.74 16.12 -28.28
CA PHE A 488 -1.71 16.57 -29.66
C PHE A 488 -2.42 17.93 -29.75
N GLY A 489 -1.65 19.00 -29.56
CA GLY A 489 -2.13 20.38 -29.48
C GLY A 489 -2.96 20.85 -30.67
N MET A 490 -4.29 20.74 -30.55
CA MET A 490 -5.25 21.59 -31.22
C MET A 490 -6.40 21.84 -30.25
N ILE A 491 -6.90 23.07 -30.21
CA ILE A 491 -7.91 23.62 -29.27
C ILE A 491 -7.30 24.23 -27.99
N GLN A 492 -6.48 25.27 -28.18
CA GLN A 492 -6.52 26.48 -27.34
C GLN A 492 -6.11 27.68 -28.21
N LEU A 493 -7.06 28.12 -29.05
CA LEU A 493 -6.94 29.35 -29.83
C LEU A 493 -8.21 30.19 -29.66
N VAL A 494 -8.68 30.35 -28.42
CA VAL A 494 -9.64 31.42 -28.07
C VAL A 494 -9.36 31.87 -26.63
N GLY A 495 -8.93 33.12 -26.48
CA GLY A 495 -8.99 33.85 -25.22
C GLY A 495 -7.65 34.19 -24.57
N SER A 496 -7.03 35.30 -24.99
CA SER A 496 -6.31 36.28 -24.14
C SER A 496 -5.55 37.30 -25.01
N THR A 497 -6.24 38.33 -25.50
CA THR A 497 -5.72 39.30 -26.47
C THR A 497 -5.00 40.53 -25.88
N GLU A 498 -4.71 40.59 -24.58
CA GLU A 498 -4.12 41.83 -23.99
C GLU A 498 -2.65 41.70 -23.53
N LEU A 499 -2.12 40.50 -23.28
CA LEU A 499 -0.72 40.30 -22.86
C LEU A 499 0.29 40.11 -24.01
N ILE A 500 -0.20 39.75 -25.19
CA ILE A 500 0.65 39.46 -26.37
C ILE A 500 1.11 40.76 -27.06
N ARG A 501 0.36 41.86 -26.92
CA ARG A 501 0.64 43.12 -27.61
C ARG A 501 1.87 43.86 -27.06
N HIS A 502 2.09 43.81 -25.76
CA HIS A 502 3.25 44.45 -25.10
C HIS A 502 4.56 43.64 -25.26
N SER A 503 4.43 42.31 -25.37
CA SER A 503 5.58 41.40 -25.52
C SER A 503 6.18 41.44 -26.93
N ILE A 504 5.34 41.61 -27.96
CA ILE A 504 5.77 41.67 -29.37
C ILE A 504 6.49 43.00 -29.68
N ILE A 505 6.11 44.11 -29.04
CA ILE A 505 6.76 45.42 -29.26
C ILE A 505 8.16 45.44 -28.62
N LEU A 506 8.34 44.77 -27.47
CA LEU A 506 9.65 44.65 -26.81
C LEU A 506 10.61 43.71 -27.58
N LEU A 507 10.08 42.60 -28.15
CA LEU A 507 10.83 41.67 -28.99
C LEU A 507 11.22 42.26 -30.36
N ALA A 508 10.38 43.11 -30.94
CA ALA A 508 10.68 43.81 -32.18
C ALA A 508 11.79 44.87 -32.02
N LEU A 509 11.88 45.53 -30.86
CA LEU A 509 12.94 46.50 -30.55
C LEU A 509 14.29 45.83 -30.22
N LEU A 510 14.27 44.63 -29.64
CA LEU A 510 15.48 43.83 -29.36
C LEU A 510 16.02 43.10 -30.60
N GLY A 511 15.16 42.76 -31.57
CA GLY A 511 15.54 42.09 -32.81
C GLY A 511 16.32 42.96 -33.80
N VAL A 512 16.21 44.29 -33.73
CA VAL A 512 16.91 45.22 -34.65
C VAL A 512 18.35 45.53 -34.19
N LEU A 513 18.70 45.23 -32.94
CA LEU A 513 20.04 45.50 -32.39
C LEU A 513 21.01 44.30 -32.41
N PHE A 514 20.57 43.11 -32.84
CA PHE A 514 21.41 41.89 -32.84
C PHE A 514 21.64 41.28 -34.23
N ALA A 515 21.39 42.03 -35.30
CA ALA A 515 21.71 41.61 -36.67
C ALA A 515 23.08 42.15 -37.13
N CYS A 516 24.16 41.78 -36.44
CA CYS A 516 25.49 41.74 -37.03
C CYS A 516 26.45 40.92 -36.16
N GLN A 517 27.19 40.04 -36.82
CA GLN A 517 28.20 39.11 -36.29
C GLN A 517 27.64 37.81 -35.72
N TYR A 518 27.76 36.72 -36.49
CA TYR A 518 28.55 35.55 -36.07
C TYR A 518 28.98 34.72 -37.29
N LYS A 519 30.30 34.57 -37.44
CA LYS A 519 30.97 33.66 -38.37
C LYS A 519 30.82 32.21 -37.87
N ALA A 520 30.91 31.30 -38.83
CA ALA A 520 30.72 29.85 -38.76
C ALA A 520 31.54 29.10 -37.68
N GLN A 521 30.94 28.03 -37.16
CA GLN A 521 31.57 26.90 -36.45
C GLN A 521 31.33 25.59 -37.27
N PRO A 522 32.27 24.61 -37.25
CA PRO A 522 32.19 23.34 -38.00
C PRO A 522 31.37 22.26 -37.25
N PRO A 523 31.05 21.10 -37.87
CA PRO A 523 29.72 20.47 -37.75
C PRO A 523 29.60 19.36 -36.70
N ILE A 524 28.43 19.30 -36.03
CA ILE A 524 27.94 18.16 -35.22
C ILE A 524 26.73 17.49 -35.93
N ALA A 525 26.50 17.74 -37.22
CA ALA A 525 25.23 17.45 -37.90
C ALA A 525 25.03 16.02 -38.46
N PHE A 526 26.00 15.09 -38.35
CA PHE A 526 25.90 13.76 -39.00
C PHE A 526 25.37 12.62 -38.10
N ALA A 527 25.50 12.73 -36.76
CA ALA A 527 24.98 11.69 -35.87
C ALA A 527 23.44 11.60 -35.89
N SER A 528 22.75 12.71 -36.20
CA SER A 528 21.29 12.74 -36.33
C SER A 528 20.76 12.06 -37.59
N THR A 529 21.57 11.90 -38.65
CA THR A 529 21.14 11.29 -39.92
C THR A 529 21.27 9.76 -39.95
N ALA A 530 22.19 9.16 -39.18
CA ALA A 530 22.31 7.70 -39.09
C ALA A 530 21.17 7.09 -38.23
N ARG A 531 20.86 7.70 -37.08
CA ARG A 531 19.77 7.25 -36.21
C ARG A 531 18.39 7.36 -36.87
N SER A 532 18.18 8.40 -37.69
CA SER A 532 16.93 8.53 -38.44
C SER A 532 16.79 7.44 -39.51
N LEU A 533 17.90 6.99 -40.12
CA LEU A 533 17.91 5.82 -40.98
C LEU A 533 17.57 4.54 -40.19
N ASP A 534 18.15 4.34 -39.01
CA ASP A 534 17.89 3.16 -38.19
C ASP A 534 16.40 3.01 -37.81
N SER A 535 15.76 4.11 -37.38
CA SER A 535 14.32 4.13 -37.09
C SER A 535 13.48 3.83 -38.35
N LEU A 536 13.88 4.38 -39.50
CA LEU A 536 13.20 4.12 -40.77
C LEU A 536 13.32 2.64 -41.17
N LEU A 537 14.52 2.07 -41.12
CA LEU A 537 14.76 0.66 -41.46
C LEU A 537 14.06 -0.29 -40.48
N GLN A 538 13.94 0.08 -39.21
CA GLN A 538 13.15 -0.63 -38.20
C GLN A 538 11.67 -0.70 -38.58
N ASP A 539 11.07 0.42 -39.01
CA ASP A 539 9.67 0.42 -39.45
C ASP A 539 9.45 -0.49 -40.67
N TYR A 540 10.33 -0.41 -41.69
CA TYR A 540 10.22 -1.25 -42.88
C TYR A 540 10.38 -2.74 -42.60
N VAL A 541 11.29 -3.14 -41.70
CA VAL A 541 11.47 -4.56 -41.37
C VAL A 541 10.32 -5.10 -40.51
N TYR A 542 9.69 -4.25 -39.69
CA TYR A 542 8.54 -4.65 -38.86
C TYR A 542 7.32 -5.02 -39.72
N ARG A 543 7.15 -4.37 -40.88
CA ARG A 543 6.09 -4.71 -41.85
C ARG A 543 6.19 -6.14 -42.40
N ALA A 544 7.36 -6.79 -42.30
CA ALA A 544 7.54 -8.18 -42.70
C ALA A 544 6.91 -9.19 -41.70
N PHE A 545 6.52 -8.75 -40.50
CA PHE A 545 5.94 -9.62 -39.46
C PHE A 545 4.43 -9.85 -39.65
N VAL A 546 4.07 -10.62 -40.67
CA VAL A 546 2.70 -11.13 -40.85
C VAL A 546 2.57 -12.46 -40.10
N ARG A 547 2.13 -12.42 -38.84
CA ARG A 547 2.05 -13.56 -37.89
C ARG A 547 3.43 -14.14 -37.48
N PRO A 548 4.25 -13.37 -36.75
CA PRO A 548 5.64 -13.73 -36.47
C PRO A 548 5.79 -14.88 -35.48
N ARG A 549 6.56 -15.91 -35.88
CA ARG A 549 7.02 -16.98 -34.99
C ARG A 549 8.34 -16.60 -34.30
N THR A 550 8.47 -16.99 -33.04
CA THR A 550 9.69 -16.70 -32.27
C THR A 550 10.87 -17.50 -32.81
N GLY A 551 12.00 -16.85 -33.06
CA GLY A 551 13.23 -17.49 -33.52
C GLY A 551 13.35 -17.67 -35.04
N ILE A 552 12.40 -17.17 -35.83
CA ILE A 552 12.46 -17.20 -37.31
C ILE A 552 12.89 -15.81 -37.80
N SER A 553 13.83 -15.78 -38.76
CA SER A 553 14.28 -14.55 -39.44
C SER A 553 13.32 -14.18 -40.57
N TYR A 554 12.90 -12.92 -40.62
CA TYR A 554 12.06 -12.34 -41.66
C TYR A 554 12.86 -11.27 -42.40
N ASN A 555 12.90 -11.31 -43.73
CA ASN A 555 13.54 -10.26 -44.52
C ASN A 555 12.54 -9.13 -44.79
N GLY A 556 12.97 -7.88 -44.67
CA GLY A 556 12.16 -6.70 -45.00
C GLY A 556 12.52 -6.12 -46.36
N THR A 557 11.60 -5.34 -46.93
CA THR A 557 11.78 -4.65 -48.21
C THR A 557 11.90 -3.15 -47.96
N VAL A 558 12.98 -2.54 -48.43
CA VAL A 558 13.23 -1.10 -48.35
C VAL A 558 12.61 -0.35 -49.55
N PRO A 559 12.30 0.95 -49.40
CA PRO A 559 11.80 1.79 -50.50
C PRO A 559 12.86 1.98 -51.61
N SER A 560 12.41 2.36 -52.82
CA SER A 560 13.25 2.47 -54.01
C SER A 560 14.43 3.44 -53.87
N ASN A 561 14.30 4.48 -53.05
CA ASN A 561 15.36 5.43 -52.74
C ASN A 561 16.49 4.86 -51.86
N LEU A 562 16.30 3.69 -51.25
CA LEU A 562 17.28 2.98 -50.41
C LEU A 562 17.71 1.64 -51.03
N THR A 563 17.60 1.53 -52.36
CA THR A 563 17.99 0.32 -53.10
C THR A 563 19.45 -0.05 -52.78
N GLY A 564 19.68 -1.34 -52.51
CA GLY A 564 20.99 -1.88 -52.10
C GLY A 564 21.13 -2.14 -50.59
N ILE A 565 20.26 -1.56 -49.75
CA ILE A 565 20.21 -1.88 -48.32
C ILE A 565 19.42 -3.18 -48.11
N LYS A 566 19.95 -4.11 -47.32
CA LYS A 566 19.27 -5.34 -46.92
C LYS A 566 18.91 -5.27 -45.44
N ILE A 567 17.67 -5.62 -45.10
CA ILE A 567 17.17 -5.64 -43.70
C ILE A 567 16.53 -6.98 -43.36
N ALA A 568 16.73 -7.45 -42.13
CA ALA A 568 16.08 -8.64 -41.61
C ALA A 568 15.80 -8.50 -40.11
N ALA A 569 14.81 -9.20 -39.60
CA ALA A 569 14.45 -9.14 -38.19
C ALA A 569 14.09 -10.52 -37.63
N ILE A 570 14.46 -10.76 -36.38
CA ILE A 570 14.11 -11.98 -35.64
C ILE A 570 13.45 -11.60 -34.31
N ARG A 571 12.27 -12.16 -34.06
CA ARG A 571 11.54 -11.95 -32.80
C ARG A 571 11.94 -13.01 -31.78
N LEU A 572 12.36 -12.60 -30.60
CA LEU A 572 12.88 -13.48 -29.55
C LEU A 572 12.21 -13.20 -28.20
N ARG A 573 12.28 -14.17 -27.28
CA ARG A 573 12.04 -13.94 -25.85
C ARG A 573 13.37 -13.65 -25.18
N SER A 574 13.45 -12.64 -24.32
CA SER A 574 14.72 -12.27 -23.66
C SER A 574 15.32 -13.40 -22.85
N GLY A 575 14.49 -14.21 -22.18
CA GLY A 575 14.95 -15.42 -21.50
C GLY A 575 15.51 -16.49 -22.46
N SER A 576 14.97 -16.61 -23.68
CA SER A 576 15.51 -17.54 -24.69
C SER A 576 16.83 -17.04 -25.28
N LEU A 577 16.96 -15.73 -25.52
CA LEU A 577 18.20 -15.11 -25.97
C LEU A 577 19.32 -15.32 -24.93
N ARG A 578 19.03 -15.09 -23.64
CA ARG A 578 19.99 -15.32 -22.55
C ARG A 578 20.41 -16.79 -22.42
N LYS A 579 19.46 -17.74 -22.51
CA LYS A 579 19.73 -19.16 -22.28
C LYS A 579 20.35 -19.88 -23.49
N ARG A 580 20.01 -19.47 -24.71
CA ARG A 580 20.35 -20.22 -25.94
C ARG A 580 21.14 -19.41 -26.98
N GLY A 581 21.26 -18.09 -26.81
CA GLY A 581 21.86 -17.23 -27.82
C GLY A 581 21.10 -17.28 -29.16
N VAL A 582 21.78 -16.85 -30.22
CA VAL A 582 21.36 -16.98 -31.62
C VAL A 582 22.60 -17.28 -32.45
N HIS A 583 22.86 -18.56 -32.72
CA HIS A 583 24.09 -19.00 -33.38
C HIS A 583 24.16 -18.68 -34.89
N SER A 584 23.02 -18.36 -35.53
CA SER A 584 22.95 -18.13 -36.97
C SER A 584 21.93 -17.04 -37.35
N PHE A 585 22.28 -15.77 -37.17
CA PHE A 585 21.48 -14.63 -37.64
C PHE A 585 22.26 -13.80 -38.65
N LYS A 586 22.16 -14.19 -39.93
CA LYS A 586 22.96 -13.62 -41.03
C LYS A 586 24.45 -13.74 -40.71
N GLU A 587 25.21 -12.65 -40.73
CA GLU A 587 26.63 -12.60 -40.38
C GLU A 587 26.89 -12.60 -38.85
N PHE A 588 25.86 -12.54 -38.00
CA PHE A 588 26.00 -12.46 -36.55
C PHE A 588 25.77 -13.82 -35.86
N SER A 589 26.69 -14.19 -34.97
CA SER A 589 26.55 -15.26 -33.98
C SER A 589 26.54 -14.66 -32.58
N ILE A 590 25.38 -14.72 -31.93
CA ILE A 590 25.11 -14.16 -30.60
C ILE A 590 25.21 -15.29 -29.57
N PRO A 591 26.12 -15.21 -28.58
CA PRO A 591 26.32 -16.28 -27.62
C PRO A 591 25.23 -16.34 -26.55
N VAL A 592 25.31 -17.35 -25.69
CA VAL A 592 24.52 -17.42 -24.45
C VAL A 592 24.98 -16.34 -23.46
N GLY A 593 24.16 -16.03 -22.45
CA GLY A 593 24.49 -15.06 -21.41
C GLY A 593 24.21 -13.59 -21.76
N VAL A 594 23.68 -13.31 -22.94
CA VAL A 594 23.34 -11.95 -23.39
C VAL A 594 22.12 -11.41 -22.65
N VAL A 595 22.25 -10.21 -22.09
CA VAL A 595 21.20 -9.51 -21.33
C VAL A 595 20.79 -8.23 -22.05
N VAL A 596 19.49 -7.95 -22.07
CA VAL A 596 18.92 -6.75 -22.70
C VAL A 596 18.49 -5.77 -21.61
N GLN A 597 18.85 -4.49 -21.75
CA GLN A 597 18.57 -3.41 -20.81
C GLN A 597 17.87 -2.23 -21.50
N PRO A 598 16.69 -1.78 -21.04
CA PRO A 598 15.88 -2.37 -19.97
C PRO A 598 15.37 -3.78 -20.34
N TYR A 599 15.05 -4.61 -19.35
CA TYR A 599 14.53 -5.95 -19.59
C TYR A 599 13.13 -5.87 -20.22
N VAL A 600 12.98 -6.46 -21.40
CA VAL A 600 11.68 -6.65 -22.06
C VAL A 600 11.32 -8.13 -22.11
N ARG A 601 10.04 -8.52 -22.16
CA ARG A 601 9.66 -9.94 -22.24
C ARG A 601 9.95 -10.54 -23.63
N ARG A 602 9.74 -9.75 -24.68
CA ARG A 602 10.01 -10.09 -26.07
C ARG A 602 10.75 -8.93 -26.71
N LEU A 603 11.77 -9.24 -27.50
CA LEU A 603 12.53 -8.25 -28.26
C LEU A 603 12.55 -8.64 -29.74
N VAL A 604 12.85 -7.66 -30.59
CA VAL A 604 13.26 -7.88 -31.98
C VAL A 604 14.73 -7.51 -32.10
N LEU A 605 15.52 -8.39 -32.72
CA LEU A 605 16.83 -8.03 -33.23
C LEU A 605 16.69 -7.68 -34.70
N VAL A 606 17.12 -6.48 -35.08
CA VAL A 606 17.11 -5.96 -36.44
C VAL A 606 18.53 -6.00 -36.98
N TYR A 607 18.66 -6.68 -38.11
CA TYR A 607 19.84 -6.74 -38.94
C TYR A 607 19.72 -5.73 -40.09
N GLN A 608 20.82 -5.04 -40.38
CA GLN A 608 20.94 -4.12 -41.49
C GLN A 608 22.26 -4.34 -42.23
N SER A 609 22.27 -4.28 -43.55
CA SER A 609 23.48 -4.23 -44.38
C SER A 609 23.37 -3.03 -45.31
N LEU A 610 24.23 -2.02 -45.11
CA LEU A 610 24.13 -0.75 -45.82
C LEU A 610 24.70 -0.77 -47.24
N GLY A 611 25.49 -1.78 -47.61
CA GLY A 611 26.06 -1.87 -48.96
C GLY A 611 26.82 -0.61 -49.35
N ASN A 612 26.53 -0.06 -50.53
CA ASN A 612 27.15 1.16 -51.05
C ASN A 612 26.81 2.43 -50.25
N TRP A 613 25.82 2.36 -49.35
CA TRP A 613 25.43 3.49 -48.49
C TRP A 613 26.31 3.63 -47.24
N SER A 614 27.25 2.71 -47.03
CA SER A 614 28.13 2.68 -45.85
C SER A 614 28.89 3.98 -45.65
N SER A 615 29.52 4.53 -46.70
CA SER A 615 30.29 5.78 -46.61
C SER A 615 29.42 7.04 -46.52
N VAL A 616 28.13 6.95 -46.87
CA VAL A 616 27.18 8.07 -46.81
C VAL A 616 26.70 8.28 -45.38
N TYR A 617 26.31 7.19 -44.69
CA TYR A 617 25.78 7.26 -43.33
C TYR A 617 26.84 7.11 -42.25
N TYR A 618 27.96 6.44 -42.55
CA TYR A 618 29.11 6.27 -41.67
C TYR A 618 30.38 6.75 -42.37
N PRO A 619 30.54 8.07 -42.61
CA PRO A 619 31.77 8.60 -43.19
C PRO A 619 32.94 8.40 -42.22
N LEU A 620 34.02 7.76 -42.68
CA LEU A 620 35.21 7.51 -41.87
C LEU A 620 36.45 8.07 -42.59
N PRO A 621 36.82 9.35 -42.37
CA PRO A 621 37.94 9.98 -43.05
C PRO A 621 39.26 9.26 -42.75
N GLY A 622 40.09 9.07 -43.79
CA GLY A 622 41.40 8.40 -43.66
C GLY A 622 41.33 6.87 -43.65
N TYR A 623 40.15 6.27 -43.83
CA TYR A 623 39.97 4.83 -43.90
C TYR A 623 39.12 4.42 -45.11
N SER A 624 39.43 3.25 -45.68
CA SER A 624 38.66 2.62 -46.76
C SER A 624 37.96 1.37 -46.23
N TYR A 625 36.66 1.25 -46.52
CA TYR A 625 35.86 0.08 -46.14
C TYR A 625 36.20 -1.14 -47.01
N LEU A 626 36.58 -2.24 -46.37
CA LEU A 626 36.77 -3.53 -47.04
C LEU A 626 35.48 -4.34 -47.13
N THR A 627 34.50 -4.02 -46.27
CA THR A 627 33.17 -4.63 -46.18
C THR A 627 32.08 -3.56 -46.06
N PRO A 628 30.82 -3.86 -46.40
CA PRO A 628 29.72 -2.96 -46.06
C PRO A 628 29.53 -2.88 -44.55
N VAL A 629 28.97 -1.75 -44.08
CA VAL A 629 28.60 -1.56 -42.68
C VAL A 629 27.37 -2.42 -42.37
N LEU A 630 27.50 -3.30 -41.36
CA LEU A 630 26.47 -4.18 -40.85
C LEU A 630 25.95 -3.69 -39.49
N GLY A 631 24.64 -3.52 -39.36
CA GLY A 631 23.97 -3.11 -38.12
C GLY A 631 23.31 -4.30 -37.41
N LEU A 632 23.45 -4.35 -36.08
CA LEU A 632 22.67 -5.21 -35.19
C LEU A 632 22.11 -4.35 -34.06
N LEU A 633 20.79 -4.19 -34.00
CA LEU A 633 20.10 -3.35 -33.02
C LEU A 633 18.94 -4.11 -32.37
N ALA A 634 18.72 -3.91 -31.07
CA ALA A 634 17.60 -4.49 -30.33
C ALA A 634 16.48 -3.48 -30.06
N TYR A 635 15.23 -3.93 -30.19
CA TYR A 635 14.03 -3.13 -29.92
C TYR A 635 12.98 -3.93 -29.15
N ASP A 636 12.07 -3.24 -28.46
CA ASP A 636 10.93 -3.89 -27.79
C ASP A 636 9.97 -4.50 -28.82
N ALA A 637 9.50 -5.73 -28.56
CA ALA A 637 8.55 -6.46 -29.40
C ALA A 637 7.16 -6.58 -28.76
N ALA A 638 6.82 -5.71 -27.80
CA ALA A 638 5.49 -5.58 -27.21
C ALA A 638 4.45 -5.14 -28.25
N ASN A 639 4.78 -4.13 -29.06
CA ASN A 639 3.94 -3.64 -30.16
C ASN A 639 4.75 -3.57 -31.46
N LEU A 640 4.51 -4.52 -32.38
CA LEU A 640 5.17 -4.57 -33.69
C LEU A 640 4.60 -3.55 -34.70
N SER A 641 3.57 -2.80 -34.31
CA SER A 641 3.02 -1.68 -35.09
C SER A 641 3.51 -0.32 -34.59
N ALA A 642 4.35 -0.28 -33.54
CA ALA A 642 4.89 0.96 -33.01
C ALA A 642 6.06 1.46 -33.88
N THR A 643 6.04 2.77 -34.14
CA THR A 643 7.10 3.49 -34.84
C THR A 643 7.96 4.26 -33.84
N ASN A 644 9.21 4.58 -34.20
CA ASN A 644 10.17 5.30 -33.36
C ASN A 644 10.40 4.65 -31.98
N LEU A 645 10.54 3.32 -31.96
CA LEU A 645 10.88 2.61 -30.74
C LEU A 645 12.33 2.92 -30.32
N PRO A 646 12.59 3.23 -29.04
CA PRO A 646 13.96 3.41 -28.57
C PRO A 646 14.73 2.09 -28.65
N GLU A 647 16.03 2.16 -28.98
CA GLU A 647 16.91 1.01 -28.96
C GLU A 647 17.09 0.50 -27.53
N LEU A 648 16.96 -0.82 -27.34
CA LEU A 648 17.33 -1.50 -26.11
C LEU A 648 18.84 -1.76 -26.13
N ASN A 649 19.52 -1.68 -25.00
CA ASN A 649 20.94 -1.98 -24.91
C ASN A 649 21.18 -3.50 -24.77
N ILE A 650 22.13 -4.04 -25.53
CA ILE A 650 22.59 -5.43 -25.39
C ILE A 650 23.90 -5.43 -24.60
N VAL A 651 23.89 -6.08 -23.44
CA VAL A 651 25.06 -6.28 -22.58
C VAL A 651 25.46 -7.75 -22.62
N VAL A 652 26.69 -7.99 -23.03
CA VAL A 652 27.28 -9.33 -23.15
C VAL A 652 28.24 -9.53 -21.97
N LEU A 653 28.00 -10.57 -21.14
CA LEU A 653 28.70 -10.75 -19.86
C LEU A 653 29.96 -11.62 -19.91
N GLU A 654 30.01 -12.59 -20.84
CA GLU A 654 31.07 -13.62 -20.86
C GLU A 654 31.73 -13.71 -22.24
N SER A 655 31.05 -14.31 -23.22
CA SER A 655 31.58 -14.51 -24.59
C SER A 655 31.12 -13.41 -25.54
N PRO A 656 31.98 -12.84 -26.42
CA PRO A 656 31.58 -11.76 -27.32
C PRO A 656 30.68 -12.24 -28.47
N ILE A 657 29.90 -11.31 -29.03
CA ILE A 657 29.18 -11.50 -30.30
C ILE A 657 30.20 -11.55 -31.43
N SER A 658 30.13 -12.59 -32.26
CA SER A 658 31.00 -12.78 -33.42
C SER A 658 30.29 -12.33 -34.70
N ILE A 659 31.02 -11.60 -35.55
CA ILE A 659 30.52 -11.04 -36.82
C ILE A 659 31.42 -11.59 -37.93
N ASN A 660 30.87 -12.45 -38.78
CA ASN A 660 31.60 -13.11 -39.86
C ASN A 660 31.23 -12.49 -41.21
N PHE A 661 32.14 -11.69 -41.78
CA PHE A 661 31.94 -11.03 -43.06
C PHE A 661 32.22 -12.02 -44.21
N THR A 662 31.23 -12.20 -45.09
CA THR A 662 31.31 -13.16 -46.21
C THR A 662 31.99 -12.60 -47.45
N ASN A 663 31.90 -11.29 -47.69
CA ASN A 663 32.45 -10.60 -48.87
C ASN A 663 33.46 -9.52 -48.45
N VAL A 664 34.68 -9.94 -48.07
CA VAL A 664 35.79 -9.03 -47.74
C VAL A 664 36.63 -8.79 -48.99
N THR A 665 36.86 -7.53 -49.35
CA THR A 665 37.78 -7.19 -50.43
C THR A 665 39.22 -7.56 -50.05
N PRO A 666 40.04 -8.13 -50.97
CA PRO A 666 41.39 -8.56 -50.65
C PRO A 666 42.25 -7.41 -50.12
N VAL A 667 42.95 -7.65 -49.00
CA VAL A 667 43.81 -6.64 -48.36
C VAL A 667 45.06 -6.40 -49.23
N PRO A 668 45.36 -5.15 -49.63
CA PRO A 668 46.60 -4.81 -50.33
C PRO A 668 47.84 -5.14 -49.49
N SER A 669 48.89 -5.69 -50.12
CA SER A 669 50.13 -6.07 -49.43
C SER A 669 50.73 -4.89 -48.66
N GLY A 670 50.96 -5.07 -47.35
CA GLY A 670 51.54 -4.05 -46.47
C GLY A 670 50.54 -3.21 -45.66
N THR A 671 49.23 -3.46 -45.79
CA THR A 671 48.19 -2.76 -45.00
C THR A 671 47.58 -3.67 -43.94
N ILE A 672 47.23 -3.09 -42.77
CA ILE A 672 46.60 -3.82 -41.67
C ILE A 672 45.09 -3.55 -41.67
N ALA A 673 44.29 -4.59 -41.87
CA ALA A 673 42.85 -4.50 -41.69
C ALA A 673 42.50 -4.35 -40.19
N ARG A 674 41.47 -3.57 -39.88
CA ARG A 674 40.93 -3.40 -38.52
C ARG A 674 39.41 -3.48 -38.52
N CYS A 675 38.85 -3.99 -37.43
CA CYS A 675 37.42 -3.89 -37.16
C CYS A 675 37.11 -2.46 -36.70
N VAL A 676 36.09 -1.85 -37.28
CA VAL A 676 35.51 -0.60 -36.79
C VAL A 676 34.10 -0.87 -36.29
N TRP A 677 33.76 -0.35 -35.11
CA TRP A 677 32.40 -0.31 -34.61
C TRP A 677 31.96 1.12 -34.31
N PHE A 678 30.72 1.44 -34.64
CA PHE A 678 30.09 2.72 -34.36
C PHE A 678 29.13 2.54 -33.19
N GLY A 679 29.36 3.30 -32.11
CA GLY A 679 28.45 3.34 -30.96
C GLY A 679 27.12 3.99 -31.31
N LEU A 680 26.14 3.91 -30.39
CA LEU A 680 24.84 4.58 -30.58
C LEU A 680 24.97 6.10 -30.75
N ASP A 681 26.05 6.71 -30.27
CA ASP A 681 26.41 8.12 -30.41
C ASP A 681 27.06 8.47 -31.78
N GLY A 682 27.31 7.47 -32.63
CA GLY A 682 27.94 7.64 -33.94
C GLY A 682 29.47 7.70 -33.92
N SER A 683 30.08 7.59 -32.74
CA SER A 683 31.54 7.63 -32.58
C SER A 683 32.18 6.32 -33.07
N PRO A 684 33.25 6.37 -33.90
CA PRO A 684 33.98 5.18 -34.34
C PRO A 684 34.96 4.69 -33.28
N TYR A 685 35.05 3.37 -33.13
CA TYR A 685 36.00 2.69 -32.28
C TYR A 685 36.65 1.56 -33.07
N PHE A 686 37.93 1.31 -32.84
CA PHE A 686 38.71 0.33 -33.59
C PHE A 686 39.10 -0.85 -32.70
N GLY A 687 39.08 -2.05 -33.28
CA GLY A 687 39.54 -3.27 -32.65
C GLY A 687 40.27 -4.18 -33.64
N ASP A 688 40.98 -5.16 -33.10
CA ASP A 688 41.69 -6.16 -33.89
C ASP A 688 40.72 -7.21 -34.46
N LEU A 689 41.09 -7.80 -35.60
CA LEU A 689 40.35 -8.92 -36.17
C LEU A 689 40.66 -10.20 -35.40
N VAL A 690 39.64 -11.03 -35.15
CA VAL A 690 39.81 -12.37 -34.57
C VAL A 690 40.38 -13.34 -35.62
N SER A 691 40.00 -13.14 -36.88
CA SER A 691 40.56 -13.81 -38.07
C SER A 691 40.33 -12.92 -39.29
N SER A 692 40.88 -13.26 -40.47
CA SER A 692 40.90 -12.37 -41.66
C SER A 692 39.56 -11.74 -42.06
N ASN A 693 38.43 -12.31 -41.64
CA ASN A 693 37.08 -11.83 -41.94
C ASN A 693 36.13 -11.79 -40.72
N VAL A 694 36.64 -11.90 -39.49
CA VAL A 694 35.81 -11.97 -38.27
C VAL A 694 36.13 -10.85 -37.28
N CYS A 695 35.08 -10.13 -36.87
CA CYS A 695 35.11 -9.15 -35.78
C CYS A 695 34.37 -9.67 -34.55
N SER A 696 34.76 -9.19 -33.36
CA SER A 696 34.09 -9.50 -32.09
C SER A 696 33.66 -8.24 -31.35
N THR A 697 32.50 -8.27 -30.69
CA THR A 697 31.96 -7.13 -29.92
C THR A 697 31.20 -7.59 -28.67
N TYR A 698 31.16 -6.74 -27.64
CA TYR A 698 30.35 -6.93 -26.44
C TYR A 698 29.08 -6.06 -26.42
N ARG A 699 28.86 -5.28 -27.47
CA ARG A 699 27.76 -4.31 -27.58
C ARG A 699 27.12 -4.40 -28.96
N GLN A 700 25.88 -3.93 -29.04
CA GLN A 700 25.18 -3.70 -30.30
C GLN A 700 25.70 -2.42 -31.00
N GLY A 701 25.38 -2.26 -32.29
CA GLY A 701 25.81 -1.10 -33.09
C GLY A 701 26.01 -1.46 -34.55
N HIS A 702 26.87 -0.69 -35.22
CA HIS A 702 27.19 -0.89 -36.64
C HIS A 702 28.68 -1.21 -36.82
N PHE A 703 29.00 -2.18 -37.66
CA PHE A 703 30.31 -2.83 -37.72
C PHE A 703 30.81 -2.95 -39.15
N SER A 704 32.11 -2.78 -39.36
CA SER A 704 32.76 -3.05 -40.65
C SER A 704 34.25 -3.37 -40.48
N ILE A 705 34.91 -3.80 -41.55
CA ILE A 705 36.36 -3.95 -41.65
C ILE A 705 36.89 -2.81 -42.53
N VAL A 706 37.94 -2.14 -42.07
CA VAL A 706 38.56 -0.99 -42.73
C VAL A 706 40.07 -1.12 -42.81
N ILE A 707 40.68 -0.41 -43.77
CA ILE A 707 42.13 -0.19 -43.86
C ILE A 707 42.43 1.31 -43.81
N ASN A 708 43.60 1.68 -43.30
CA ASN A 708 44.03 3.08 -43.29
C ASN A 708 44.43 3.51 -44.71
N SER A 709 43.72 4.49 -45.27
CA SER A 709 43.97 5.01 -46.62
C SER A 709 45.33 5.69 -46.76
N SER A 710 45.96 6.07 -45.64
CA SER A 710 47.28 6.73 -45.59
C SER A 710 48.46 5.77 -45.85
N GLU A 711 48.22 4.46 -45.76
CA GLU A 711 49.23 3.41 -45.97
C GLU A 711 49.24 2.89 -47.42
N ILE A 712 48.35 3.39 -48.27
CA ILE A 712 48.27 3.07 -49.70
C ILE A 712 49.31 3.95 -50.42
N ALA A 713 50.45 3.37 -50.79
CA ALA A 713 51.49 4.07 -51.54
C ALA A 713 50.93 4.65 -52.86
N PRO A 714 51.09 5.94 -53.17
CA PRO A 714 50.65 6.49 -54.44
C PRO A 714 51.67 6.18 -55.54
N SER A 715 51.22 5.61 -56.66
CA SER A 715 51.93 5.72 -57.94
C SER A 715 51.72 7.14 -58.53
N PRO A 716 52.69 7.67 -59.30
CA PRO A 716 53.00 9.10 -59.30
C PRO A 716 52.10 9.92 -60.23
N ALA A 717 51.78 11.15 -59.83
CA ALA A 717 51.27 12.20 -60.72
C ALA A 717 52.24 13.40 -60.71
N PRO A 718 52.40 14.12 -61.84
CA PRO A 718 53.41 15.16 -61.96
C PRO A 718 52.96 16.54 -61.44
N SER A 719 53.96 17.21 -60.86
CA SER A 719 54.27 18.66 -60.84
C SER A 719 53.21 19.69 -60.43
N LEU A 720 53.51 20.29 -59.27
CA LEU A 720 53.02 21.54 -58.68
C LEU A 720 53.26 22.79 -59.54
N THR A 721 52.42 23.82 -59.37
CA THR A 721 52.88 25.21 -59.21
C THR A 721 52.00 25.97 -58.19
N PRO A 722 52.53 26.89 -57.36
CA PRO A 722 51.81 27.54 -56.26
C PRO A 722 51.57 29.05 -56.44
N ARG A 723 50.65 29.65 -55.65
CA ARG A 723 50.54 31.11 -55.47
C ARG A 723 50.26 31.48 -53.99
N PRO A 724 50.79 32.60 -53.46
CA PRO A 724 51.02 32.80 -52.03
C PRO A 724 49.96 33.62 -51.25
N LEU A 725 50.18 33.58 -49.93
CA LEU A 725 49.47 34.13 -48.76
C LEU A 725 49.79 35.65 -48.50
N PRO A 726 49.32 36.31 -47.41
CA PRO A 726 48.55 37.57 -47.43
C PRO A 726 49.27 38.73 -46.66
N SER A 727 48.54 39.78 -46.26
CA SER A 727 49.03 40.74 -45.24
C SER A 727 47.90 41.37 -44.39
N PRO A 728 48.19 41.81 -43.14
CA PRO A 728 47.20 42.06 -42.08
C PRO A 728 47.13 43.52 -41.60
N GLY A 729 46.06 43.87 -40.88
CA GLY A 729 45.94 45.15 -40.18
C GLY A 729 45.23 44.98 -38.83
N GLY A 730 45.95 45.28 -37.74
CA GLY A 730 45.41 45.35 -36.38
C GLY A 730 45.15 46.79 -35.94
N PHE A 731 44.38 46.99 -34.86
CA PHE A 731 44.34 48.25 -34.12
C PHE A 731 44.13 48.05 -32.61
N LYS A 732 44.62 49.05 -31.87
CA LYS A 732 45.11 49.07 -30.48
C LYS A 732 44.07 49.41 -29.40
N SER A 733 44.38 48.90 -28.20
CA SER A 733 44.21 49.39 -26.82
C SER A 733 44.03 50.91 -26.59
N SER A 734 43.21 51.29 -25.60
CA SER A 734 43.61 52.25 -24.55
C SER A 734 42.75 52.14 -23.27
N ASN A 735 43.27 52.64 -22.16
CA ASN A 735 42.91 52.37 -20.76
C ASN A 735 42.70 53.70 -19.99
N LYS A 736 42.10 53.60 -18.79
CA LYS A 736 41.89 54.61 -17.70
C LYS A 736 40.52 55.31 -17.73
N SER A 737 39.81 55.50 -16.60
CA SER A 737 40.28 56.02 -15.31
C SER A 737 39.51 55.49 -14.08
N LYS A 738 40.18 55.55 -12.93
CA LYS A 738 39.68 55.26 -11.57
C LYS A 738 39.27 56.58 -10.89
N VAL A 739 37.97 56.89 -10.74
CA VAL A 739 37.42 57.73 -9.63
C VAL A 739 35.91 57.45 -9.42
N TRP A 740 35.49 56.20 -9.18
CA TRP A 740 34.08 55.89 -8.80
C TRP A 740 33.95 54.80 -7.71
N LYS A 741 35.03 54.52 -6.97
CA LYS A 741 35.19 53.25 -6.25
C LYS A 741 34.73 53.20 -4.78
N ILE A 742 34.08 54.23 -4.23
CA ILE A 742 33.69 54.19 -2.79
C ILE A 742 32.17 54.18 -2.58
N VAL A 743 31.37 54.84 -3.44
CA VAL A 743 29.89 54.85 -3.28
C VAL A 743 29.20 53.68 -4.00
N VAL A 744 29.78 53.19 -5.11
CA VAL A 744 29.26 51.99 -5.83
C VAL A 744 29.58 50.68 -5.09
N GLY A 745 30.60 50.68 -4.22
CA GLY A 745 31.02 49.48 -3.47
C GLY A 745 30.04 49.05 -2.39
N ALA A 746 29.38 49.99 -1.70
CA ALA A 746 28.44 49.69 -0.61
C ALA A 746 27.08 49.20 -1.13
N VAL A 747 26.55 49.85 -2.20
CA VAL A 747 25.31 49.40 -2.85
C VAL A 747 25.54 48.10 -3.62
N GLY A 748 26.68 47.96 -4.30
CA GLY A 748 27.07 46.72 -4.96
C GLY A 748 27.27 45.55 -3.98
N GLY A 749 27.83 45.81 -2.80
CA GLY A 749 27.97 44.80 -1.74
C GLY A 749 26.64 44.33 -1.17
N PHE A 750 25.69 45.24 -0.96
CA PHE A 750 24.34 44.87 -0.51
C PHE A 750 23.56 44.08 -1.57
N VAL A 751 23.62 44.52 -2.84
CA VAL A 751 23.02 43.79 -3.96
C VAL A 751 23.66 42.41 -4.12
N ALA A 752 24.99 42.30 -4.00
CA ALA A 752 25.69 41.03 -4.05
C ALA A 752 25.30 40.09 -2.90
N LEU A 753 25.09 40.61 -1.68
CA LEU A 753 24.61 39.83 -0.53
C LEU A 753 23.17 39.32 -0.74
N VAL A 754 22.28 40.14 -1.30
CA VAL A 754 20.92 39.74 -1.66
C VAL A 754 20.93 38.67 -2.75
N PHE A 755 21.77 38.84 -3.78
CA PHE A 755 21.96 37.82 -4.82
C PHE A 755 22.56 36.53 -4.26
N LEU A 756 23.50 36.61 -3.32
CA LEU A 756 24.09 35.44 -2.67
C LEU A 756 23.04 34.72 -1.81
N ALA A 757 22.21 35.45 -1.05
CA ALA A 757 21.13 34.88 -0.27
C ALA A 757 20.05 34.22 -1.15
N LEU A 758 19.70 34.84 -2.29
CA LEU A 758 18.82 34.25 -3.30
C LEU A 758 19.45 33.02 -3.95
N LEU A 759 20.76 33.03 -4.24
CA LEU A 759 21.48 31.86 -4.75
C LEU A 759 21.48 30.72 -3.74
N VAL A 760 21.74 31.00 -2.47
CA VAL A 760 21.70 30.00 -1.39
C VAL A 760 20.27 29.47 -1.23
N TYR A 761 19.25 30.32 -1.27
CA TYR A 761 17.85 29.92 -1.23
C TYR A 761 17.46 29.06 -2.45
N CYS A 762 17.86 29.46 -3.66
CA CYS A 762 17.66 28.68 -4.88
C CYS A 762 18.40 27.34 -4.84
N MET A 763 19.63 27.30 -4.31
CA MET A 763 20.40 26.06 -4.12
C MET A 763 19.77 25.16 -3.06
N GLN A 764 19.26 25.71 -1.96
CA GLN A 764 18.53 24.96 -0.93
C GLN A 764 17.22 24.42 -1.48
N ARG A 765 16.46 25.23 -2.21
CA ARG A 765 15.22 24.83 -2.89
C ARG A 765 15.48 23.79 -3.97
N TYR A 766 16.55 23.94 -4.76
CA TYR A 766 16.99 22.95 -5.73
C TYR A 766 17.41 21.64 -5.06
N LYS A 767 18.15 21.71 -3.94
CA LYS A 767 18.54 20.52 -3.16
C LYS A 767 17.34 19.82 -2.53
N GLN A 768 16.35 20.59 -2.03
CA GLN A 768 15.08 20.06 -1.54
C GLN A 768 14.29 19.42 -2.68
N ASN A 769 14.12 20.11 -3.82
CA ASN A 769 13.43 19.58 -5.00
C ASN A 769 14.12 18.31 -5.53
N LYS A 770 15.46 18.27 -5.60
CA LYS A 770 16.21 17.09 -6.02
C LYS A 770 16.08 15.93 -5.04
N LYS A 771 16.00 16.21 -3.73
CA LYS A 771 15.66 15.18 -2.73
C LYS A 771 14.23 14.66 -2.92
N VAL A 772 13.27 15.55 -3.16
CA VAL A 772 11.87 15.19 -3.45
C VAL A 772 11.80 14.34 -4.72
N GLU A 773 12.51 14.72 -5.77
CA GLU A 773 12.60 14.00 -7.04
C GLU A 773 13.25 12.61 -6.87
N GLN A 774 14.31 12.50 -6.06
CA GLN A 774 14.90 11.20 -5.70
C GLN A 774 13.92 10.34 -4.89
N MET A 775 13.20 10.92 -3.94
CA MET A 775 12.15 10.21 -3.19
C MET A 775 10.98 9.80 -4.09
N GLU A 776 10.64 10.60 -5.11
CA GLU A 776 9.67 10.27 -6.14
C GLU A 776 10.15 9.13 -7.04
N GLN A 777 11.39 9.18 -7.52
CA GLN A 777 11.99 8.10 -8.30
C GLN A 777 12.02 6.78 -7.51
N HIS A 778 12.37 6.83 -6.22
CA HIS A 778 12.36 5.65 -5.35
C HIS A 778 10.95 5.14 -5.06
N ALA A 779 9.98 6.04 -4.87
CA ALA A 779 8.56 5.66 -4.75
C ALA A 779 8.03 5.03 -6.05
N ASN A 780 8.44 5.54 -7.21
CA ASN A 780 8.02 5.07 -8.53
C ASN A 780 8.67 3.75 -8.93
N ALA A 781 9.92 3.49 -8.51
CA ALA A 781 10.60 2.21 -8.73
C ALA A 781 9.91 1.03 -8.02
N GLY A 782 9.05 1.30 -7.03
CA GLY A 782 8.24 0.29 -6.34
C GLY A 782 6.87 0.01 -6.97
N VAL A 783 6.51 0.68 -8.08
CA VAL A 783 5.16 0.56 -8.68
C VAL A 783 5.24 -0.17 -10.02
N SER A 784 4.68 -1.38 -10.08
CA SER A 784 4.64 -2.27 -11.26
C SER A 784 3.51 -1.92 -12.26
N LEU A 785 3.11 -0.65 -12.38
CA LEU A 785 1.93 -0.24 -13.19
C LEU A 785 2.34 0.48 -14.47
N GLN A 786 1.62 0.22 -15.56
CA GLN A 786 1.65 1.06 -16.76
C GLN A 786 1.23 2.48 -16.37
N THR A 787 1.91 3.50 -16.88
CA THR A 787 1.62 4.91 -16.58
C THR A 787 1.25 5.65 -17.87
N ALA A 788 0.25 6.52 -17.81
CA ALA A 788 -0.06 7.50 -18.84
C ALA A 788 0.27 8.90 -18.32
N SER A 789 0.62 9.82 -19.20
CA SER A 789 0.87 11.22 -18.82
C SER A 789 -0.42 12.03 -18.99
N VAL A 790 -0.79 12.79 -17.96
CA VAL A 790 -1.91 13.73 -17.97
C VAL A 790 -1.36 15.09 -17.55
N GLY A 791 -1.14 16.00 -18.52
CA GLY A 791 -0.38 17.23 -18.30
C GLY A 791 1.07 16.93 -17.89
N ASP A 792 1.57 17.59 -16.85
CA ASP A 792 2.93 17.38 -16.30
C ASP A 792 3.03 16.17 -15.35
N ALA A 793 1.91 15.48 -15.07
CA ALA A 793 1.85 14.37 -14.12
C ALA A 793 1.77 13.00 -14.82
N ARG A 794 2.53 12.01 -14.33
CA ARG A 794 2.38 10.60 -14.73
C ARG A 794 1.41 9.87 -13.80
N VAL A 795 0.35 9.31 -14.37
CA VAL A 795 -0.72 8.61 -13.65
C VAL A 795 -0.67 7.12 -14.00
N PRO A 796 -0.66 6.19 -13.02
CA PRO A 796 -0.79 4.76 -13.30
C PRO A 796 -2.15 4.46 -13.94
N VAL A 797 -2.16 3.74 -15.06
CA VAL A 797 -3.36 3.27 -15.75
C VAL A 797 -3.44 1.75 -15.61
N ALA A 798 -4.61 1.26 -15.21
CA ALA A 798 -4.93 -0.16 -15.19
C ALA A 798 -6.15 -0.40 -16.10
N SER A 799 -6.06 -1.42 -16.95
CA SER A 799 -7.16 -1.82 -17.84
C SER A 799 -8.28 -2.60 -17.14
N VAL A 800 -8.10 -2.94 -15.85
CA VAL A 800 -9.05 -3.69 -15.03
C VAL A 800 -9.11 -3.07 -13.63
N THR A 801 -10.30 -2.99 -13.06
CA THR A 801 -10.50 -2.55 -11.67
C THR A 801 -9.95 -3.61 -10.70
N ARG A 802 -9.00 -3.22 -9.85
CA ARG A 802 -8.44 -4.11 -8.80
C ARG A 802 -9.40 -4.31 -7.63
N THR A 803 -10.36 -3.39 -7.50
CA THR A 803 -11.47 -3.44 -6.55
C THR A 803 -12.78 -3.44 -7.34
N GLN A 804 -13.49 -4.57 -7.31
CA GLN A 804 -14.82 -4.64 -7.92
C GLN A 804 -15.87 -4.01 -6.98
N PRO A 805 -16.93 -3.37 -7.51
CA PRO A 805 -18.02 -2.86 -6.68
C PRO A 805 -18.73 -4.00 -5.94
N VAL A 806 -19.25 -3.73 -4.74
CA VAL A 806 -20.01 -4.72 -3.94
C VAL A 806 -21.41 -5.00 -4.50
N LEU A 807 -21.87 -4.24 -5.50
CA LEU A 807 -23.19 -4.42 -6.12
C LEU A 807 -23.39 -5.75 -6.86
N GLU A 808 -22.32 -6.51 -7.10
CA GLU A 808 -22.38 -7.83 -7.77
C GLU A 808 -22.84 -8.92 -6.79
N ASN A 809 -24.12 -8.89 -6.41
CA ASN A 809 -24.86 -10.12 -6.15
C ASN A 809 -25.61 -10.48 -7.43
N GLU A 810 -25.57 -11.76 -7.81
CA GLU A 810 -26.26 -12.34 -8.95
C GLU A 810 -27.74 -11.92 -8.96
N LEU A 811 -28.10 -11.05 -9.91
CA LEU A 811 -29.47 -10.93 -10.41
C LEU A 811 -29.78 -12.07 -11.40
N VAL A 812 -29.36 -13.31 -11.09
CA VAL A 812 -29.74 -14.49 -11.86
C VAL A 812 -29.99 -15.68 -10.92
N ALA A 813 -31.19 -15.69 -10.33
CA ALA A 813 -32.04 -16.87 -10.23
C ALA A 813 -33.50 -16.41 -10.21
#